data_AF-A0A1Q6DHV4-F1
#
_entry.id   AF-A0A1Q6DHV4-F1
#
_cell.length_a   1.000
_cell.length_b   1.000
_cell.length_c   1.000
_cell.angle_alpha   90.00
_cell.angle_beta   90.00
_cell.angle_gamma   90.00
#
_symmetry.space_group_name_H-M   'P 1'
#
loop_
_entity.id
_entity.type
_entity.pdbx_description
1 polymer ?
#
loop_
_entity_poly.entity_id
_entity_poly.type
_entity_poly.pdbx_seq_one_letter_code
_entity_poly.pdbx_strand_id
1 'polypeptide(L)'
;MLGKTVPYFKGELPEDVLELLNIQSEVSVSKLLGILQNNSGREVDPELPQRIYTELNNRSSSSGSKNQIHQAFAGKPLIFKNVDKGNSLWHTTTYCVWEDATEILGNDFTYLEHQYPRLRDFFIEIVGVKERVDIECFARRLLALQEAPLPDTAQQRILIEKIYRRLKSVIKEPEASRPAWWIGFYGNAKLYSQSDKFCEPDALLVPDDGELRRIFVKHDDVEFTWRPGDDSFNDWLPFYKAFGIPLLSESVTKRLEECDNPEYLGENIFVTVSAVQMIAAWLREKRRADYDRLFSEKIFQQLFSLKEERTEKLIRVGYHLETDSYDYGSKSEDYPVFWDAARNTLYYTSSAAKDQLAKELASGILSADNQELASWIENVLESFDTKRLKRQGWSVPREISAMCGKEAASNPHQITDDSPLSVACDDSDQNLEEVRYNNPLPAEPIPGIPRPQSPTIPLAESKPANRIYGNNDIANIILPVPGEEASVNEENEQTHNEPLDEGRGDDGCQPSSQGGYGKPHINFSDAIENAFDKDGATEINDDSMSPGASGVKNLARRSQALKDKFRDEIEDEPSPKDRRRPREGDVLEEPNNEVRAALFGWYNGKCQICGKTWPKRNGEPFFVATYLVKRRHSRWLDNPGNALCLCAEHSAQWQHAAKQPTENIPTQISKLRLKAEGGTGNLIIHFKILNVDCTIHYDERHFLELRTLLSLSKEMNNKKNPL
;
A
#
# COMPACT_ATOMS: atom_id res chain seq x y z
N MET A 1 -26.70 33.67 31.81
CA MET A 1 -25.27 33.98 31.60
C MET A 1 -24.39 33.26 32.61
N LEU A 2 -24.31 33.66 33.88
CA LEU A 2 -23.47 33.01 34.90
C LEU A 2 -24.27 32.20 35.94
N GLY A 3 -25.52 31.81 35.66
CA GLY A 3 -26.36 31.05 36.61
C GLY A 3 -26.54 31.75 37.97
N LYS A 4 -26.55 30.98 39.07
CA LYS A 4 -26.61 31.50 40.46
C LYS A 4 -25.29 32.12 40.95
N THR A 5 -24.25 32.13 40.12
CA THR A 5 -22.87 32.44 40.52
C THR A 5 -22.58 33.95 40.63
N VAL A 6 -23.51 34.79 40.19
CA VAL A 6 -23.52 36.24 40.41
C VAL A 6 -24.95 36.71 40.67
N PRO A 7 -25.16 37.73 41.51
CA PRO A 7 -26.48 38.35 41.68
C PRO A 7 -26.94 38.94 40.34
N TYR A 8 -28.15 38.57 39.90
CA TYR A 8 -28.75 39.12 38.68
C TYR A 8 -30.21 39.50 38.91
N PHE A 9 -30.66 40.53 38.20
CA PHE A 9 -32.06 40.96 38.21
C PHE A 9 -32.85 40.17 37.16
N LYS A 10 -34.05 39.69 37.50
CA LYS A 10 -34.90 38.89 36.63
C LYS A 10 -36.18 39.67 36.30
N GLY A 11 -36.10 40.59 35.35
CA GLY A 11 -37.21 41.42 34.87
C GLY A 11 -36.77 42.32 33.71
N GLU A 12 -37.73 42.87 32.97
CA GLU A 12 -37.48 43.88 31.92
C GLU A 12 -37.37 45.25 32.57
N LEU A 13 -36.23 45.93 32.38
CA LEU A 13 -36.00 47.31 32.82
C LEU A 13 -35.78 48.17 31.58
N PRO A 14 -36.36 49.38 31.51
CA PRO A 14 -36.03 50.37 30.48
C PRO A 14 -34.52 50.72 30.50
N GLU A 15 -33.93 51.01 29.34
CA GLU A 15 -32.49 51.35 29.21
C GLU A 15 -32.07 52.51 30.11
N ASP A 16 -32.93 53.52 30.22
CA ASP A 16 -32.76 54.70 31.06
C ASP A 16 -32.71 54.36 32.55
N VAL A 17 -33.38 53.28 32.99
CA VAL A 17 -33.31 52.79 34.38
C VAL A 17 -32.05 51.95 34.61
N LEU A 18 -31.58 51.22 33.58
CA LEU A 18 -30.32 50.49 33.64
C LEU A 18 -29.12 51.44 33.77
N GLU A 19 -29.12 52.55 33.02
CA GLU A 19 -28.11 53.62 33.15
C GLU A 19 -28.17 54.30 34.52
N LEU A 20 -29.36 54.65 35.01
CA LEU A 20 -29.53 55.38 36.27
C LEU A 20 -29.10 54.56 37.50
N LEU A 21 -29.30 53.24 37.44
CA LEU A 21 -28.91 52.30 38.50
C LEU A 21 -27.49 51.74 38.31
N ASN A 22 -26.79 52.16 37.25
CA ASN A 22 -25.47 51.65 36.86
C ASN A 22 -25.44 50.10 36.77
N ILE A 23 -26.56 49.50 36.36
CA ILE A 23 -26.69 48.06 36.22
C ILE A 23 -26.02 47.70 34.90
N GLN A 24 -24.85 47.06 34.97
CA GLN A 24 -24.17 46.59 33.78
C GLN A 24 -24.95 45.45 33.13
N SER A 25 -25.50 45.72 31.95
CA SER A 25 -26.24 44.77 31.11
C SER A 25 -25.33 43.65 30.57
N GLU A 26 -24.03 43.90 30.50
CA GLU A 26 -23.02 42.94 30.03
C GLU A 26 -21.87 42.76 31.01
N VAL A 27 -21.32 41.53 31.08
CA VAL A 27 -20.17 41.21 31.91
C VAL A 27 -18.88 41.58 31.17
N SER A 28 -18.05 42.43 31.77
CA SER A 28 -16.75 42.81 31.19
C SER A 28 -15.73 41.67 31.23
N VAL A 29 -14.74 41.70 30.31
CA VAL A 29 -13.61 40.74 30.27
C VAL A 29 -12.89 40.68 31.62
N SER A 30 -12.65 41.82 32.26
CA SER A 30 -12.03 41.89 33.60
C SER A 30 -12.84 41.15 34.67
N LYS A 31 -14.17 41.22 34.64
CA LYS A 31 -15.04 40.51 35.59
C LYS A 31 -15.01 39.01 35.34
N LEU A 32 -15.06 38.57 34.08
CA LEU A 32 -14.94 37.15 33.72
C LEU A 32 -13.60 36.56 34.16
N LEU A 33 -12.49 37.27 33.91
CA LEU A 33 -11.16 36.88 34.38
C LEU A 33 -11.07 36.86 35.90
N GLY A 34 -11.69 37.82 36.59
CA GLY A 34 -11.76 37.84 38.06
C GLY A 34 -12.52 36.65 38.63
N ILE A 35 -13.64 36.26 38.02
CA ILE A 35 -14.39 35.07 38.40
C ILE A 35 -13.54 33.81 38.19
N LEU A 36 -12.86 33.70 37.04
CA LEU A 36 -11.99 32.58 36.74
C LEU A 36 -10.82 32.48 37.73
N GLN A 37 -10.18 33.61 38.06
CA GLN A 37 -9.09 33.70 39.05
C GLN A 37 -9.56 33.32 40.47
N ASN A 38 -10.74 33.74 40.88
CA ASN A 38 -11.28 33.41 42.21
C ASN A 38 -11.64 31.92 42.37
N ASN A 39 -11.91 31.24 41.25
CA ASN A 39 -12.22 29.81 41.22
C ASN A 39 -10.99 28.94 40.94
N SER A 40 -9.89 29.53 40.46
CA SER A 40 -8.62 28.84 40.25
C SER A 40 -8.15 28.16 41.54
N GLY A 41 -7.76 26.88 41.43
CA GLY A 41 -7.31 26.06 42.55
C GLY A 41 -8.43 25.51 43.45
N ARG A 42 -9.70 25.71 43.09
CA ARG A 42 -10.86 25.14 43.80
C ARG A 42 -11.56 24.10 42.94
N GLU A 43 -12.28 23.20 43.60
CA GLU A 43 -13.22 22.33 42.92
C GLU A 43 -14.40 23.17 42.41
N VAL A 44 -14.69 23.06 41.12
CA VAL A 44 -15.76 23.80 40.46
C VAL A 44 -16.52 22.88 39.51
N ASP A 45 -17.79 23.22 39.31
CA ASP A 45 -18.61 22.65 38.24
C ASP A 45 -17.90 22.84 36.89
N PRO A 46 -17.58 21.75 36.15
CA PRO A 46 -16.92 21.83 34.84
C PRO A 46 -17.62 22.73 33.82
N GLU A 47 -18.93 22.93 33.93
CA GLU A 47 -19.67 23.81 33.03
C GLU A 47 -19.32 25.29 33.22
N LEU A 48 -18.91 25.69 34.44
CA LEU A 48 -18.65 27.09 34.76
C LEU A 48 -17.39 27.62 34.02
N PRO A 49 -16.20 26.98 34.11
CA PRO A 49 -15.04 27.39 33.32
C PRO A 49 -15.32 27.37 31.81
N GLN A 50 -16.01 26.35 31.30
CA GLN A 50 -16.33 26.24 29.88
C GLN A 50 -17.17 27.41 29.36
N ARG A 51 -18.18 27.83 30.13
CA ARG A 51 -19.01 29.01 29.81
C ARG A 51 -18.19 30.30 29.85
N ILE A 52 -17.29 30.43 30.83
CA ILE A 52 -16.39 31.59 30.92
C ILE A 52 -15.46 31.65 29.71
N TYR A 53 -14.84 30.54 29.30
CA TYR A 53 -13.98 30.51 28.11
C TYR A 53 -14.73 30.86 26.83
N THR A 54 -15.95 30.34 26.68
CA THR A 54 -16.81 30.65 25.53
C THR A 54 -17.13 32.14 25.46
N GLU A 55 -17.46 32.75 26.59
CA GLU A 55 -17.80 34.18 26.64
C GLU A 55 -16.56 35.07 26.46
N LEU A 56 -15.41 34.67 27.01
CA LEU A 56 -14.12 35.32 26.74
C LEU A 56 -13.78 35.26 25.26
N ASN A 57 -14.03 34.13 24.59
CA ASN A 57 -13.83 33.98 23.15
C ASN A 57 -14.74 34.94 22.35
N ASN A 58 -16.04 34.99 22.66
CA ASN A 58 -16.99 35.89 21.99
C ASN A 58 -16.62 37.37 22.14
N ARG A 59 -15.98 37.75 23.25
CA ARG A 59 -15.60 39.13 23.58
C ARG A 59 -14.16 39.49 23.19
N SER A 60 -13.48 38.59 22.50
CA SER A 60 -12.07 38.74 22.09
C SER A 60 -11.88 39.48 20.76
N SER A 61 -12.93 40.09 20.19
CA SER A 61 -12.90 40.72 18.87
C SER A 61 -11.94 41.92 18.75
N SER A 62 -11.57 42.57 19.86
CA SER A 62 -10.63 43.71 19.87
C SER A 62 -9.23 43.27 20.33
N SER A 63 -8.19 43.87 19.73
CA SER A 63 -6.79 43.61 20.10
C SER A 63 -6.48 43.90 21.57
N GLY A 64 -7.14 44.92 22.16
CA GLY A 64 -7.04 45.24 23.58
C GLY A 64 -7.56 44.12 24.48
N SER A 65 -8.73 43.55 24.17
CA SER A 65 -9.29 42.43 24.92
C SER A 65 -8.45 41.15 24.76
N LYS A 66 -7.92 40.87 23.56
CA LYS A 66 -7.02 39.74 23.33
C LYS A 66 -5.77 39.82 24.21
N ASN A 67 -5.09 40.97 24.20
CA ASN A 67 -3.90 41.17 25.01
C ASN A 67 -4.19 41.06 26.52
N GLN A 68 -5.35 41.57 26.96
CA GLN A 68 -5.77 41.45 28.36
C GLN A 68 -5.99 39.99 28.77
N ILE A 69 -6.65 39.19 27.93
CA ILE A 69 -6.87 37.75 28.16
C ILE A 69 -5.53 37.02 28.18
N HIS A 70 -4.70 37.21 27.16
CA HIS A 70 -3.38 36.60 27.05
C HIS A 70 -2.53 36.86 28.31
N GLN A 71 -2.43 38.13 28.74
CA GLN A 71 -1.67 38.50 29.94
C GLN A 71 -2.25 37.91 31.23
N ALA A 72 -3.56 37.73 31.32
CA ALA A 72 -4.18 37.15 32.51
C ALA A 72 -3.88 35.66 32.66
N PHE A 73 -3.77 34.92 31.55
CA PHE A 73 -3.43 33.50 31.53
C PHE A 73 -1.92 33.24 31.62
N ALA A 74 -1.08 34.22 31.23
CA ALA A 74 0.36 34.12 31.33
C ALA A 74 0.81 33.83 32.78
N GLY A 75 1.34 32.62 33.00
CA GLY A 75 1.90 32.20 34.28
C GLY A 75 0.90 31.92 35.42
N LYS A 76 -0.42 31.97 35.16
CA LYS A 76 -1.46 31.67 36.16
C LYS A 76 -2.22 30.39 35.82
N PRO A 77 -2.57 29.54 36.80
CA PRO A 77 -3.28 28.29 36.56
C PRO A 77 -4.78 28.53 36.30
N LEU A 78 -5.12 29.03 35.12
CA LEU A 78 -6.50 29.43 34.76
C LEU A 78 -7.17 28.47 33.78
N ILE A 79 -6.50 27.40 33.36
CA ILE A 79 -7.03 26.39 32.46
C ILE A 79 -7.51 25.19 33.27
N PHE A 80 -8.79 24.86 33.17
CA PHE A 80 -9.42 23.81 33.96
C PHE A 80 -9.43 22.48 33.21
N LYS A 81 -8.94 21.40 33.85
CA LYS A 81 -9.08 20.02 33.37
C LYS A 81 -10.01 19.25 34.29
N ASN A 82 -11.05 18.64 33.70
CA ASN A 82 -11.90 17.71 34.43
C ASN A 82 -11.21 16.34 34.49
N VAL A 83 -11.00 15.80 35.69
CA VAL A 83 -10.45 14.45 35.91
C VAL A 83 -11.50 13.62 36.65
N ASP A 84 -11.67 12.36 36.24
CA ASP A 84 -12.62 11.45 36.87
C ASP A 84 -12.36 11.34 38.39
N LYS A 85 -13.45 11.43 39.18
CA LYS A 85 -13.51 11.35 40.66
C LYS A 85 -12.80 12.48 41.42
N GLY A 86 -13.36 13.69 41.37
CA GLY A 86 -13.23 14.69 42.45
C GLY A 86 -11.92 15.48 42.52
N ASN A 87 -11.02 15.32 41.55
CA ASN A 87 -9.78 16.11 41.48
C ASN A 87 -9.86 17.09 40.31
N SER A 88 -10.35 18.30 40.58
CA SER A 88 -10.25 19.43 39.66
C SER A 88 -8.80 19.90 39.56
N LEU A 89 -8.18 19.84 38.38
CA LEU A 89 -6.82 20.34 38.16
C LEU A 89 -6.84 21.62 37.34
N TRP A 90 -6.14 22.63 37.86
CA TRP A 90 -5.96 23.91 37.20
C TRP A 90 -4.51 24.04 36.71
N HIS A 91 -4.35 24.34 35.43
CA HIS A 91 -3.07 24.35 34.74
C HIS A 91 -2.73 25.72 34.16
N THR A 92 -1.44 26.01 34.11
CA THR A 92 -0.88 27.16 33.39
C THR A 92 -0.73 26.82 31.90
N THR A 93 -0.62 27.83 31.05
CA THR A 93 -0.38 27.66 29.61
C THR A 93 0.83 26.79 29.27
N THR A 94 1.87 26.77 30.12
CA THR A 94 3.10 25.97 29.92
C THR A 94 2.87 24.45 29.96
N TYR A 95 1.89 23.99 30.73
CA TYR A 95 1.59 22.56 30.91
C TYR A 95 0.39 22.11 30.08
N CYS A 96 -0.19 23.01 29.29
CA CYS A 96 -1.32 22.72 28.42
C CYS A 96 -0.88 22.67 26.96
N VAL A 97 -1.43 21.72 26.22
CA VAL A 97 -1.27 21.58 24.77
C VAL A 97 -2.63 21.28 24.16
N TRP A 98 -2.84 21.73 22.93
CA TRP A 98 -4.10 21.48 22.23
C TRP A 98 -4.24 20.00 21.81
N GLU A 99 -3.40 19.53 20.88
CA GLU A 99 -3.45 18.18 20.28
C GLU A 99 -3.26 17.10 21.34
N ASP A 100 -4.12 16.09 21.34
CA ASP A 100 -3.99 14.96 22.26
C ASP A 100 -2.79 14.07 21.93
N ALA A 101 -1.84 13.96 22.86
CA ALA A 101 -0.69 13.07 22.78
C ALA A 101 -0.61 12.10 23.98
N THR A 102 -1.74 11.86 24.67
CA THR A 102 -1.84 11.00 25.86
C THR A 102 -1.30 9.60 25.58
N GLU A 103 -1.53 9.06 24.38
CA GLU A 103 -1.04 7.73 24.00
C GLU A 103 0.49 7.63 23.95
N ILE A 104 1.22 8.74 23.80
CA ILE A 104 2.67 8.77 23.63
C ILE A 104 3.36 9.28 24.90
N LEU A 105 2.89 10.42 25.39
CA LEU A 105 3.49 11.18 26.49
C LEU A 105 2.72 11.02 27.81
N GLY A 106 1.66 10.19 27.84
CA GLY A 106 0.91 9.92 29.05
C GLY A 106 0.27 11.19 29.62
N ASN A 107 0.43 11.40 30.93
CA ASN A 107 -0.15 12.54 31.65
C ASN A 107 0.86 13.68 31.89
N ASP A 108 1.97 13.72 31.15
CA ASP A 108 2.99 14.77 31.29
C ASP A 108 2.44 16.16 30.93
N PHE A 109 1.39 16.20 30.09
CA PHE A 109 0.69 17.41 29.67
C PHE A 109 -0.82 17.31 29.89
N THR A 110 -1.46 18.48 29.90
CA THR A 110 -2.91 18.60 29.83
C THR A 110 -3.35 18.88 28.41
N TYR A 111 -4.04 17.91 27.81
CA TYR A 111 -4.58 18.01 26.45
C TYR A 111 -6.00 18.59 26.46
N LEU A 112 -6.27 19.52 25.55
CA LEU A 112 -7.52 20.30 25.55
C LEU A 112 -8.49 19.91 24.43
N GLU A 113 -8.01 19.24 23.37
CA GLU A 113 -8.79 18.93 22.16
C GLU A 113 -10.13 18.22 22.46
N HIS A 114 -10.11 17.15 23.26
CA HIS A 114 -11.32 16.40 23.58
C HIS A 114 -12.25 17.12 24.58
N GLN A 115 -11.70 17.92 25.48
CA GLN A 115 -12.48 18.61 26.52
C GLN A 115 -13.15 19.88 25.98
N TYR A 116 -12.49 20.60 25.07
CA TYR A 116 -12.92 21.90 24.59
C TYR A 116 -12.92 22.02 23.05
N PRO A 117 -13.50 21.08 22.28
CA PRO A 117 -13.30 20.98 20.82
C PRO A 117 -13.71 22.24 20.03
N ARG A 118 -14.63 23.05 20.56
CA ARG A 118 -15.10 24.30 19.91
C ARG A 118 -14.28 25.55 20.26
N LEU A 119 -13.27 25.43 21.12
CA LEU A 119 -12.48 26.56 21.63
C LEU A 119 -11.02 26.51 21.17
N ARG A 120 -10.73 25.83 20.06
CA ARG A 120 -9.38 25.71 19.50
C ARG A 120 -8.69 27.05 19.34
N ASP A 121 -9.29 27.94 18.57
CA ASP A 121 -8.68 29.23 18.22
C ASP A 121 -8.58 30.14 19.45
N PHE A 122 -9.51 30.02 20.39
CA PHE A 122 -9.43 30.69 21.68
C PHE A 122 -8.16 30.28 22.45
N PHE A 123 -7.93 28.98 22.62
CA PHE A 123 -6.78 28.51 23.39
C PHE A 123 -5.46 28.76 22.67
N ILE A 124 -5.40 28.56 21.36
CA ILE A 124 -4.16 28.72 20.60
C ILE A 124 -3.85 30.20 20.34
N GLU A 125 -4.75 30.95 19.71
CA GLU A 125 -4.47 32.30 19.22
C GLU A 125 -4.61 33.39 20.30
N ILE A 126 -5.44 33.16 21.32
CA ILE A 126 -5.80 34.20 22.31
C ILE A 126 -5.12 33.93 23.64
N VAL A 127 -5.22 32.69 24.14
CA VAL A 127 -4.60 32.31 25.42
C VAL A 127 -3.10 32.02 25.26
N GLY A 128 -2.65 31.57 24.08
CA GLY A 128 -1.25 31.24 23.81
C GLY A 128 -0.86 29.83 24.23
N VAL A 129 -1.80 28.89 24.23
CA VAL A 129 -1.53 27.45 24.41
C VAL A 129 -0.87 26.92 23.14
N LYS A 130 0.16 26.08 23.29
CA LYS A 130 0.81 25.46 22.14
C LYS A 130 -0.14 24.50 21.44
N GLU A 131 -0.18 24.55 20.11
CA GLU A 131 -0.98 23.61 19.32
C GLU A 131 -0.47 22.17 19.50
N ARG A 132 0.85 21.98 19.46
CA ARG A 132 1.53 20.69 19.54
C ARG A 132 2.62 20.71 20.60
N VAL A 133 2.91 19.54 21.14
CA VAL A 133 4.04 19.36 22.07
C VAL A 133 5.35 19.54 21.30
N ASP A 134 6.34 20.17 21.94
CA ASP A 134 7.69 20.32 21.37
C ASP A 134 8.33 18.95 21.11
N ILE A 135 9.08 18.83 20.01
CA ILE A 135 9.72 17.58 19.60
C ILE A 135 10.69 17.05 20.69
N GLU A 136 11.30 17.94 21.47
CA GLU A 136 12.16 17.60 22.61
C GLU A 136 11.46 16.67 23.62
N CYS A 137 10.15 16.82 23.84
CA CYS A 137 9.42 15.98 24.78
C CYS A 137 9.38 14.51 24.32
N PHE A 138 9.30 14.28 23.01
CA PHE A 138 9.39 12.93 22.43
C PHE A 138 10.79 12.33 22.58
N ALA A 139 11.83 13.16 22.46
CA ALA A 139 13.22 12.74 22.71
C ALA A 139 13.42 12.33 24.17
N ARG A 140 12.94 13.14 25.12
CA ARG A 140 12.97 12.80 26.55
C ARG A 140 12.16 11.55 26.88
N ARG A 141 10.99 11.38 26.25
CA ARG A 141 10.16 10.17 26.39
C ARG A 141 10.90 8.93 25.91
N LEU A 142 11.65 9.02 24.81
CA LEU A 142 12.47 7.91 24.34
C LEU A 142 13.54 7.53 25.36
N LEU A 143 14.25 8.51 25.93
CA LEU A 143 15.26 8.26 26.97
C LEU A 143 14.65 7.60 28.21
N ALA A 144 13.48 8.08 28.67
CA ALA A 144 12.78 7.47 29.80
C ALA A 144 12.35 6.02 29.51
N LEU A 145 11.96 5.72 28.27
CA LEU A 145 11.59 4.37 27.84
C LEU A 145 12.80 3.42 27.80
N GLN A 146 14.02 3.93 27.60
CA GLN A 146 15.24 3.13 27.65
C GLN A 146 15.60 2.70 29.07
N GLU A 147 15.36 3.58 30.06
CA GLU A 147 15.58 3.29 31.48
C GLU A 147 14.51 2.37 32.07
N ALA A 148 13.26 2.53 31.62
CA ALA A 148 12.13 1.71 32.03
C ALA A 148 11.32 1.21 30.81
N PRO A 149 11.81 0.15 30.12
CA PRO A 149 11.10 -0.46 29.01
C PRO A 149 9.71 -0.97 29.41
N LEU A 150 8.77 -0.96 28.47
CA LEU A 150 7.45 -1.54 28.69
C LEU A 150 7.54 -3.08 28.71
N PRO A 151 6.77 -3.76 29.56
CA PRO A 151 6.75 -5.22 29.61
C PRO A 151 6.12 -5.85 28.35
N ASP A 152 5.21 -5.14 27.69
CA ASP A 152 4.62 -5.54 26.42
C ASP A 152 5.43 -4.99 25.24
N THR A 153 6.15 -5.88 24.55
CA THR A 153 6.99 -5.53 23.40
C THR A 153 6.19 -5.01 22.20
N ALA A 154 4.94 -5.44 22.03
CA ALA A 154 4.09 -4.94 20.94
C ALA A 154 3.66 -3.50 21.19
N GLN A 155 3.25 -3.18 22.43
CA GLN A 155 2.95 -1.80 22.82
C GLN A 155 4.20 -0.91 22.76
N GLN A 156 5.35 -1.43 23.17
CA GLN A 156 6.62 -0.73 23.05
C GLN A 156 6.95 -0.36 21.62
N ARG A 157 6.81 -1.29 20.66
CA ARG A 157 7.02 -1.03 19.23
C ARG A 157 6.11 0.08 18.71
N ILE A 158 4.82 0.04 19.04
CA ILE A 158 3.85 1.07 18.65
C ILE A 158 4.25 2.44 19.20
N LEU A 159 4.68 2.49 20.47
CA LEU A 159 5.11 3.73 21.10
C LEU A 159 6.39 4.29 20.45
N ILE A 160 7.39 3.44 20.24
CA ILE A 160 8.67 3.80 19.60
C ILE A 160 8.43 4.27 18.17
N GLU A 161 7.55 3.61 17.41
CA GLU A 161 7.17 4.04 16.07
C GLU A 161 6.69 5.49 16.06
N LYS A 162 5.72 5.82 16.92
CA LYS A 162 5.16 7.17 17.02
C LYS A 162 6.24 8.19 17.38
N ILE A 163 7.13 7.85 18.31
CA ILE A 163 8.25 8.71 18.72
C ILE A 163 9.24 8.92 17.56
N TYR A 164 9.68 7.85 16.91
CA TYR A 164 10.65 7.89 15.81
C TYR A 164 10.13 8.73 14.64
N ARG A 165 8.85 8.59 14.27
CA ARG A 165 8.23 9.39 13.21
C ARG A 165 8.26 10.89 13.53
N ARG A 166 8.09 11.28 14.80
CA ARG A 166 8.20 12.69 15.23
C ARG A 166 9.66 13.16 15.21
N LEU A 167 10.60 12.35 15.70
CA LEU A 167 12.04 12.69 15.72
C LEU A 167 12.64 12.78 14.31
N LYS A 168 12.16 11.99 13.35
CA LYS A 168 12.57 12.02 11.94
C LYS A 168 12.44 13.42 11.31
N SER A 169 11.50 14.24 11.78
CA SER A 169 11.34 15.61 11.28
C SER A 169 12.54 16.51 11.58
N VAL A 170 13.25 16.31 12.69
CA VAL A 170 14.43 17.09 13.09
C VAL A 170 15.63 16.80 12.19
N ILE A 171 15.73 15.57 11.70
CA ILE A 171 16.87 15.10 10.90
C ILE A 171 16.77 15.57 9.43
N LYS A 172 15.56 15.95 8.97
CA LYS A 172 15.38 16.57 7.66
C LYS A 172 16.04 17.94 7.57
N GLU A 173 16.30 18.58 8.70
CA GLU A 173 16.99 19.86 8.74
C GLU A 173 18.52 19.68 8.67
N PRO A 174 19.25 20.66 8.08
CA PRO A 174 20.70 20.68 8.12
C PRO A 174 21.24 20.55 9.55
N GLU A 175 22.38 19.88 9.72
CA GLU A 175 22.97 19.66 11.04
C GLU A 175 23.19 20.96 11.84
N ALA A 176 23.57 22.04 11.14
CA ALA A 176 23.77 23.36 11.73
C ALA A 176 22.49 24.04 12.26
N SER A 177 21.29 23.62 11.81
CA SER A 177 20.01 24.14 12.30
C SER A 177 19.32 23.23 13.30
N ARG A 178 19.93 22.09 13.66
CA ARG A 178 19.37 21.20 14.66
C ARG A 178 19.26 21.90 16.02
N PRO A 179 18.18 21.65 16.79
CA PRO A 179 18.00 22.27 18.09
C PRO A 179 19.14 21.97 19.07
N ALA A 180 19.44 22.89 19.99
CA ALA A 180 20.52 22.72 20.97
C ALA A 180 20.38 21.46 21.85
N TRP A 181 19.13 21.04 22.15
CA TRP A 181 18.86 19.82 22.90
C TRP A 181 19.26 18.54 22.15
N TRP A 182 19.39 18.59 20.82
CA TRP A 182 19.70 17.42 19.98
C TRP A 182 21.04 16.79 20.36
N ILE A 183 22.06 17.60 20.64
CA ILE A 183 23.40 17.10 20.98
C ILE A 183 23.36 16.30 22.29
N GLY A 184 22.65 16.81 23.30
CA GLY A 184 22.47 16.12 24.58
C GLY A 184 21.63 14.84 24.46
N PHE A 185 20.64 14.83 23.57
CA PHE A 185 19.86 13.64 23.27
C PHE A 185 20.67 12.59 22.52
N TYR A 186 21.33 12.98 21.42
CA TYR A 186 22.15 12.11 20.57
C TYR A 186 23.19 11.33 21.38
N GLY A 187 23.91 12.00 22.29
CA GLY A 187 24.97 11.38 23.08
C GLY A 187 24.50 10.38 24.15
N ASN A 188 23.21 10.31 24.45
CA ASN A 188 22.65 9.40 25.47
C ASN A 188 21.62 8.41 24.89
N ALA A 189 21.25 8.56 23.61
CA ALA A 189 20.13 7.82 23.05
C ALA A 189 20.57 6.47 22.51
N LYS A 190 20.05 5.40 23.12
CA LYS A 190 20.02 4.07 22.51
C LYS A 190 18.91 3.97 21.47
N LEU A 191 19.10 3.09 20.50
CA LEU A 191 18.15 2.83 19.43
C LEU A 191 17.59 1.42 19.51
N TYR A 192 16.39 1.26 18.97
CA TYR A 192 15.66 0.01 19.05
C TYR A 192 16.14 -0.97 17.97
N SER A 193 16.46 -2.21 18.38
CA SER A 193 16.92 -3.28 17.49
C SER A 193 15.77 -4.19 17.06
N GLN A 194 15.99 -4.98 16.00
CA GLN A 194 15.02 -5.98 15.54
C GLN A 194 14.77 -7.09 16.57
N SER A 195 15.68 -7.25 17.52
CA SER A 195 15.61 -8.20 18.63
C SER A 195 14.86 -7.64 19.86
N ASP A 196 14.12 -6.54 19.69
CA ASP A 196 13.32 -5.89 20.74
C ASP A 196 14.12 -5.34 21.93
N LYS A 197 15.34 -4.85 21.67
CA LYS A 197 16.22 -4.28 22.70
C LYS A 197 16.63 -2.87 22.34
N PHE A 198 16.95 -2.08 23.36
CA PHE A 198 17.65 -0.81 23.18
C PHE A 198 19.15 -1.06 23.16
N CYS A 199 19.79 -0.75 22.04
CA CYS A 199 21.21 -0.93 21.82
C CYS A 199 21.88 0.43 21.57
N GLU A 200 23.16 0.51 21.92
CA GLU A 200 23.97 1.68 21.57
C GLU A 200 24.13 1.78 20.04
N PRO A 201 24.26 2.99 19.47
CA PRO A 201 24.39 3.17 18.02
C PRO A 201 25.57 2.42 17.39
N ASP A 202 26.67 2.24 18.13
CA ASP A 202 27.90 1.54 17.70
C ASP A 202 27.73 0.01 17.61
N ALA A 203 26.83 -0.56 18.40
CA ALA A 203 26.50 -1.98 18.41
C ALA A 203 25.43 -2.35 17.37
N LEU A 204 24.97 -1.40 16.56
CA LEU A 204 23.90 -1.58 15.58
C LEU A 204 24.41 -1.51 14.14
N LEU A 205 23.75 -2.25 13.26
CA LEU A 205 23.97 -2.19 11.82
C LEU A 205 22.67 -1.89 11.07
N VAL A 206 22.75 -1.05 10.04
CA VAL A 206 21.62 -0.83 9.13
C VAL A 206 21.58 -1.96 8.09
N PRO A 207 20.50 -2.76 8.01
CA PRO A 207 20.39 -3.85 7.05
C PRO A 207 19.96 -3.33 5.67
N ASP A 208 20.86 -2.61 5.00
CA ASP A 208 20.62 -2.00 3.69
C ASP A 208 20.77 -2.99 2.52
N ASP A 209 21.46 -4.12 2.74
CA ASP A 209 21.60 -5.21 1.77
C ASP A 209 20.88 -6.48 2.25
N GLY A 210 19.93 -6.98 1.44
CA GLY A 210 19.11 -8.14 1.78
C GLY A 210 19.85 -9.48 1.78
N GLU A 211 20.85 -9.64 0.91
CA GLU A 211 21.65 -10.87 0.83
C GLU A 211 22.62 -10.94 2.01
N LEU A 212 23.36 -9.86 2.28
CA LEU A 212 24.25 -9.75 3.44
C LEU A 212 23.47 -9.92 4.73
N ARG A 213 22.28 -9.31 4.84
CA ARG A 213 21.40 -9.51 5.99
C ARG A 213 21.09 -10.99 6.18
N ARG A 214 20.75 -11.74 5.12
CA ARG A 214 20.46 -13.18 5.22
C ARG A 214 21.66 -13.99 5.74
N ILE A 215 22.88 -13.61 5.38
CA ILE A 215 24.10 -14.26 5.84
C ILE A 215 24.31 -14.04 7.35
N PHE A 216 24.13 -12.79 7.80
CA PHE A 216 24.44 -12.39 9.18
C PHE A 216 23.25 -12.42 10.16
N VAL A 217 22.01 -12.58 9.70
CA VAL A 217 20.80 -12.62 10.57
C VAL A 217 20.77 -13.78 11.56
N LYS A 218 21.51 -14.85 11.29
CA LYS A 218 21.64 -16.00 12.20
C LYS A 218 22.79 -15.85 13.20
N HIS A 219 23.50 -14.73 13.17
CA HIS A 219 24.61 -14.47 14.08
C HIS A 219 24.07 -13.80 15.34
N ASP A 220 24.13 -14.48 16.48
CA ASP A 220 23.55 -14.00 17.73
C ASP A 220 24.15 -12.66 18.21
N ASP A 221 25.39 -12.35 17.78
CA ASP A 221 26.07 -11.12 18.14
C ASP A 221 25.75 -9.92 17.23
N VAL A 222 25.09 -10.13 16.08
CA VAL A 222 24.81 -9.04 15.11
C VAL A 222 23.41 -8.47 15.36
N GLU A 223 23.34 -7.23 15.83
CA GLU A 223 22.07 -6.53 16.07
C GLU A 223 21.76 -5.55 14.93
N PHE A 224 20.59 -5.74 14.30
CA PHE A 224 20.12 -4.86 13.23
C PHE A 224 19.19 -3.78 13.76
N THR A 225 19.25 -2.60 13.15
CA THR A 225 18.30 -1.51 13.45
C THR A 225 16.87 -1.93 13.12
N TRP A 226 15.94 -1.55 14.02
CA TRP A 226 14.51 -1.70 13.79
C TRP A 226 13.94 -0.43 13.17
N ARG A 227 13.01 -0.62 12.23
CA ARG A 227 12.23 0.45 11.59
C ARG A 227 10.73 0.21 11.74
N PRO A 228 9.91 1.27 11.66
CA PRO A 228 8.47 1.16 11.46
C PRO A 228 8.10 0.31 10.23
N GLY A 229 7.03 -0.48 10.35
CA GLY A 229 6.67 -1.54 9.40
C GLY A 229 6.36 -1.05 7.99
N ASP A 230 5.66 0.09 7.87
CA ASP A 230 5.15 0.61 6.60
C ASP A 230 6.21 1.28 5.71
N ASP A 231 7.36 1.64 6.27
CA ASP A 231 8.40 2.41 5.58
C ASP A 231 9.52 1.51 5.01
N SER A 232 10.28 1.92 4.01
CA SER A 232 11.48 1.20 3.59
C SER A 232 12.70 1.57 4.46
N PHE A 233 13.75 0.73 4.51
CA PHE A 233 14.99 1.10 5.20
C PHE A 233 15.64 2.36 4.58
N ASN A 234 15.47 2.57 3.28
CA ASN A 234 15.93 3.79 2.60
C ASN A 234 15.27 5.06 3.16
N ASP A 235 14.00 4.98 3.58
CA ASP A 235 13.30 6.12 4.19
C ASP A 235 13.86 6.50 5.55
N TRP A 236 14.54 5.56 6.22
CA TRP A 236 15.14 5.73 7.55
C TRP A 236 16.66 5.86 7.51
N LEU A 237 17.28 5.69 6.34
CA LEU A 237 18.72 5.83 6.17
C LEU A 237 19.27 7.18 6.68
N PRO A 238 18.65 8.34 6.38
CA PRO A 238 19.11 9.62 6.93
C PRO A 238 19.01 9.68 8.46
N PHE A 239 17.99 9.02 9.02
CA PHE A 239 17.80 8.93 10.47
C PHE A 239 18.95 8.15 11.10
N TYR A 240 19.22 6.93 10.66
CA TYR A 240 20.31 6.11 11.20
C TYR A 240 21.70 6.70 10.94
N LYS A 241 21.92 7.30 9.77
CA LYS A 241 23.17 8.03 9.47
C LYS A 241 23.40 9.21 10.41
N ALA A 242 22.34 9.92 10.80
CA ALA A 242 22.46 11.00 11.79
C ALA A 242 22.82 10.47 13.20
N PHE A 243 22.61 9.19 13.48
CA PHE A 243 23.08 8.50 14.68
C PHE A 243 24.50 7.91 14.53
N GLY A 244 25.11 8.00 13.34
CA GLY A 244 26.43 7.42 13.08
C GLY A 244 26.43 5.91 12.91
N ILE A 245 25.27 5.30 12.65
CA ILE A 245 25.16 3.84 12.53
C ILE A 245 25.73 3.37 11.20
N PRO A 246 26.65 2.40 11.19
CA PRO A 246 27.24 1.87 9.95
C PRO A 246 26.22 1.10 9.10
N LEU A 247 26.44 1.13 7.78
CA LEU A 247 25.69 0.32 6.82
C LEU A 247 26.28 -1.08 6.75
N LEU A 248 25.43 -2.10 6.63
CA LEU A 248 25.89 -3.49 6.49
C LEU A 248 26.71 -3.67 5.21
N SER A 249 26.28 -3.07 4.10
CA SER A 249 27.02 -3.13 2.83
C SER A 249 28.43 -2.52 2.90
N GLU A 250 28.61 -1.48 3.72
CA GLU A 250 29.90 -0.79 3.91
C GLU A 250 30.80 -1.51 4.92
N SER A 251 30.22 -2.33 5.79
CA SER A 251 30.93 -3.03 6.88
C SER A 251 31.35 -4.46 6.52
N VAL A 252 30.95 -4.97 5.36
CA VAL A 252 31.27 -6.34 4.92
C VAL A 252 32.32 -6.31 3.82
N THR A 253 33.40 -7.06 4.01
CA THR A 253 34.38 -7.33 2.96
C THR A 253 34.16 -8.73 2.38
N LYS A 254 34.06 -8.83 1.05
CA LYS A 254 33.90 -10.08 0.29
C LYS A 254 35.26 -10.57 -0.22
N ARG A 255 35.57 -11.86 -0.09
CA ARG A 255 36.82 -12.47 -0.59
C ARG A 255 36.60 -13.89 -1.09
N LEU A 256 37.37 -14.28 -2.10
CA LEU A 256 37.41 -15.67 -2.55
C LEU A 256 38.16 -16.53 -1.54
N GLU A 257 37.51 -17.57 -1.00
CA GLU A 257 38.15 -18.53 -0.09
C GLU A 257 38.61 -19.79 -0.84
N GLU A 258 37.70 -20.46 -1.54
CA GLU A 258 37.98 -21.71 -2.25
C GLU A 258 37.36 -21.69 -3.66
N CYS A 259 38.15 -22.12 -4.64
CA CYS A 259 37.75 -22.22 -6.04
C CYS A 259 38.47 -23.42 -6.67
N ASP A 260 37.71 -24.45 -7.04
CA ASP A 260 38.27 -25.71 -7.53
C ASP A 260 38.54 -25.66 -9.04
N ASN A 261 39.81 -25.86 -9.41
CA ASN A 261 40.30 -26.05 -10.78
C ASN A 261 39.65 -25.12 -11.83
N PRO A 262 39.83 -23.79 -11.73
CA PRO A 262 39.32 -22.88 -12.74
C PRO A 262 39.95 -23.14 -14.10
N GLU A 263 39.12 -23.33 -15.13
CA GLU A 263 39.50 -23.48 -16.52
C GLU A 263 39.35 -22.15 -17.27
N TYR A 264 40.45 -21.68 -17.85
CA TYR A 264 40.44 -20.50 -18.71
C TYR A 264 40.07 -20.89 -20.14
N LEU A 265 38.96 -20.35 -20.66
CA LEU A 265 38.42 -20.71 -21.98
C LEU A 265 38.99 -19.91 -23.16
N GLY A 266 40.03 -19.09 -22.94
CA GLY A 266 40.71 -18.36 -24.02
C GLY A 266 40.14 -16.96 -24.28
N GLU A 267 38.82 -16.87 -24.45
CA GLU A 267 38.08 -15.61 -24.67
C GLU A 267 36.88 -15.51 -23.71
N ASN A 268 36.54 -14.27 -23.33
CA ASN A 268 35.35 -14.00 -22.52
C ASN A 268 34.08 -14.27 -23.34
N ILE A 269 33.23 -15.14 -22.81
CA ILE A 269 31.96 -15.55 -23.43
C ILE A 269 30.85 -14.57 -23.01
N PHE A 270 30.85 -14.13 -21.75
CA PHE A 270 29.76 -13.33 -21.19
C PHE A 270 30.03 -11.82 -21.26
N VAL A 271 31.13 -11.37 -20.67
CA VAL A 271 31.61 -9.98 -20.59
C VAL A 271 32.48 -9.68 -21.81
N THR A 272 31.82 -9.57 -22.96
CA THR A 272 32.45 -9.20 -24.22
C THR A 272 32.75 -7.70 -24.27
N VAL A 273 33.62 -7.28 -25.21
CA VAL A 273 33.88 -5.86 -25.51
C VAL A 273 32.58 -5.10 -25.79
N SER A 274 31.67 -5.69 -26.56
CA SER A 274 30.37 -5.07 -26.88
C SER A 274 29.45 -4.97 -25.66
N ALA A 275 29.46 -5.96 -24.76
CA ALA A 275 28.73 -5.90 -23.50
C ALA A 275 29.20 -4.72 -22.64
N VAL A 276 30.52 -4.56 -22.46
CA VAL A 276 31.10 -3.44 -21.70
C VAL A 276 30.73 -2.08 -22.34
N GLN A 277 30.79 -1.97 -23.66
CA GLN A 277 30.36 -0.76 -24.37
C GLN A 277 28.88 -0.41 -24.13
N MET A 278 28.01 -1.42 -24.06
CA MET A 278 26.59 -1.23 -23.79
C MET A 278 26.29 -0.91 -22.33
N ILE A 279 27.04 -1.46 -21.39
CA ILE A 279 26.97 -1.09 -19.97
C ILE A 279 27.38 0.37 -19.77
N ALA A 280 28.49 0.78 -20.38
CA ALA A 280 28.98 2.15 -20.32
C ALA A 280 27.99 3.16 -20.94
N ALA A 281 27.40 2.81 -22.09
CA ALA A 281 26.35 3.63 -22.71
C ALA A 281 25.13 3.79 -21.80
N TRP A 282 24.67 2.71 -21.17
CA TRP A 282 23.54 2.77 -20.23
C TRP A 282 23.85 3.66 -19.02
N LEU A 283 25.02 3.52 -18.41
CA LEU A 283 25.45 4.35 -17.29
C LEU A 283 25.51 5.83 -17.69
N ARG A 284 26.02 6.16 -18.88
CA ARG A 284 26.06 7.54 -19.36
C ARG A 284 24.66 8.16 -19.49
N GLU A 285 23.71 7.40 -20.04
CA GLU A 285 22.35 7.90 -20.31
C GLU A 285 21.45 7.93 -19.06
N LYS A 286 21.60 6.96 -18.16
CA LYS A 286 20.70 6.79 -16.99
C LYS A 286 21.30 7.31 -15.69
N ARG A 287 22.63 7.27 -15.53
CA ARG A 287 23.33 7.60 -14.29
C ARG A 287 24.67 8.31 -14.56
N ARG A 288 24.60 9.51 -15.14
CA ARG A 288 25.79 10.25 -15.60
C ARG A 288 26.85 10.48 -14.51
N ALA A 289 26.44 10.79 -13.29
CA ALA A 289 27.37 10.98 -12.18
C ALA A 289 28.16 9.70 -11.85
N ASP A 290 27.48 8.55 -11.84
CA ASP A 290 28.12 7.25 -11.65
C ASP A 290 29.04 6.90 -12.82
N TYR A 291 28.62 7.19 -14.06
CA TYR A 291 29.49 7.01 -15.23
C TYR A 291 30.80 7.80 -15.11
N ASP A 292 30.72 9.10 -14.79
CA ASP A 292 31.89 9.96 -14.68
C ASP A 292 32.83 9.48 -13.56
N ARG A 293 32.26 9.05 -12.43
CA ARG A 293 33.00 8.43 -11.31
C ARG A 293 33.72 7.16 -11.75
N LEU A 294 33.00 6.19 -12.32
CA LEU A 294 33.54 4.90 -12.76
C LEU A 294 34.60 5.05 -13.86
N PHE A 295 34.45 6.06 -14.72
CA PHE A 295 35.45 6.42 -15.71
C PHE A 295 36.73 6.94 -15.06
N SER A 296 36.62 7.81 -14.06
CA SER A 296 37.77 8.33 -13.29
C SER A 296 38.48 7.25 -12.47
N GLU A 297 37.72 6.31 -11.90
CA GLU A 297 38.20 5.16 -11.12
C GLU A 297 38.76 4.03 -12.00
N LYS A 298 38.73 4.17 -13.33
CA LYS A 298 39.22 3.19 -14.30
C LYS A 298 38.50 1.82 -14.25
N ILE A 299 37.28 1.76 -13.72
CA ILE A 299 36.49 0.52 -13.64
C ILE A 299 36.19 -0.03 -15.04
N PHE A 300 35.93 0.82 -16.04
CA PHE A 300 35.74 0.35 -17.42
C PHE A 300 36.98 -0.34 -18.00
N GLN A 301 38.19 0.07 -17.60
CA GLN A 301 39.43 -0.59 -18.03
C GLN A 301 39.57 -1.97 -17.36
N GLN A 302 39.13 -2.09 -16.11
CA GLN A 302 39.03 -3.38 -15.43
C GLN A 302 38.03 -4.28 -16.13
N LEU A 303 36.83 -3.80 -16.48
CA LEU A 303 35.82 -4.58 -17.20
C LEU A 303 36.30 -5.05 -18.59
N PHE A 304 37.06 -4.23 -19.33
CA PHE A 304 37.64 -4.66 -20.61
C PHE A 304 38.74 -5.71 -20.45
N SER A 305 39.52 -5.63 -19.36
CA SER A 305 40.61 -6.57 -19.06
C SER A 305 40.19 -7.72 -18.14
N LEU A 306 38.89 -7.85 -17.87
CA LEU A 306 38.32 -8.87 -17.00
C LEU A 306 38.57 -10.25 -17.62
N LYS A 307 38.90 -11.23 -16.79
CA LYS A 307 39.07 -12.62 -17.24
C LYS A 307 37.90 -13.48 -16.78
N GLU A 308 37.49 -14.40 -17.63
CA GLU A 308 36.46 -15.39 -17.33
C GLU A 308 37.08 -16.77 -17.09
N GLU A 309 36.80 -17.34 -15.92
CA GLU A 309 37.27 -18.67 -15.52
C GLU A 309 36.09 -19.56 -15.11
N ARG A 310 35.96 -20.72 -15.75
CA ARG A 310 34.88 -21.67 -15.50
C ARG A 310 35.29 -22.70 -14.46
N THR A 311 34.38 -23.05 -13.56
CA THR A 311 34.59 -24.06 -12.51
C THR A 311 33.50 -25.13 -12.56
N GLU A 312 33.83 -26.34 -12.10
CA GLU A 312 32.86 -27.44 -12.03
C GLU A 312 32.03 -27.41 -10.74
N LYS A 313 32.60 -26.89 -9.64
CA LYS A 313 31.95 -26.81 -8.33
C LYS A 313 31.59 -25.37 -7.98
N LEU A 314 30.68 -25.23 -7.01
CA LEU A 314 30.33 -23.92 -6.45
C LEU A 314 31.57 -23.24 -5.86
N ILE A 315 31.57 -21.92 -5.95
CA ILE A 315 32.65 -21.04 -5.54
C ILE A 315 32.38 -20.61 -4.10
N ARG A 316 33.33 -20.86 -3.21
CA ARG A 316 33.19 -20.51 -1.80
C ARG A 316 33.66 -19.09 -1.55
N VAL A 317 32.72 -18.23 -1.15
CA VAL A 317 32.95 -16.81 -0.92
C VAL A 317 32.88 -16.52 0.57
N GLY A 318 33.95 -15.95 1.11
CA GLY A 318 34.05 -15.46 2.48
C GLY A 318 33.56 -14.02 2.62
N TYR A 319 32.77 -13.78 3.65
CA TYR A 319 32.24 -12.48 4.07
C TYR A 319 32.77 -12.18 5.46
N HIS A 320 33.59 -11.16 5.60
CA HIS A 320 34.09 -10.71 6.89
C HIS A 320 33.38 -9.40 7.27
N LEU A 321 32.69 -9.40 8.41
CA LEU A 321 31.93 -8.26 8.92
C LEU A 321 32.72 -7.58 10.03
N GLU A 322 33.16 -6.35 9.76
CA GLU A 322 33.93 -5.52 10.67
C GLU A 322 33.36 -4.10 10.67
N THR A 323 33.24 -3.53 11.86
CA THR A 323 32.89 -2.12 12.08
C THR A 323 34.01 -1.47 12.88
N ASP A 324 34.02 -0.14 12.97
CA ASP A 324 35.02 0.59 13.76
C ASP A 324 35.09 0.13 15.23
N SER A 325 34.00 -0.45 15.75
CA SER A 325 33.86 -0.82 17.17
C SER A 325 33.88 -2.33 17.42
N TYR A 326 33.56 -3.16 16.42
CA TYR A 326 33.36 -4.60 16.58
C TYR A 326 33.80 -5.40 15.35
N ASP A 327 34.50 -6.52 15.59
CA ASP A 327 34.73 -7.58 14.61
C ASP A 327 33.75 -8.72 14.88
N TYR A 328 32.84 -8.95 13.94
CA TYR A 328 31.80 -9.99 14.03
C TYR A 328 32.22 -11.31 13.35
N GLY A 329 33.46 -11.38 12.86
CA GLY A 329 34.04 -12.56 12.25
C GLY A 329 33.63 -12.77 10.80
N SER A 330 33.90 -13.99 10.32
CA SER A 330 33.73 -14.36 8.91
C SER A 330 32.70 -15.48 8.72
N LYS A 331 31.97 -15.42 7.60
CA LYS A 331 31.07 -16.46 7.12
C LYS A 331 31.43 -16.83 5.69
N SER A 332 31.20 -18.09 5.32
CA SER A 332 31.39 -18.54 3.94
C SER A 332 30.07 -19.04 3.39
N GLU A 333 29.79 -18.73 2.13
CA GLU A 333 28.64 -19.23 1.40
C GLU A 333 29.08 -19.65 -0.01
N ASP A 334 28.37 -20.62 -0.57
CA ASP A 334 28.70 -21.21 -1.86
C ASP A 334 27.84 -20.58 -2.96
N TYR A 335 28.50 -20.00 -3.97
CA TYR A 335 27.85 -19.31 -5.07
C TYR A 335 28.20 -19.92 -6.43
N PRO A 336 27.27 -19.88 -7.39
CA PRO A 336 27.55 -20.31 -8.75
C PRO A 336 28.38 -19.29 -9.55
N VAL A 337 28.52 -18.06 -9.06
CA VAL A 337 29.25 -16.95 -9.69
C VAL A 337 29.90 -16.09 -8.61
N PHE A 338 31.11 -15.60 -8.86
CA PHE A 338 31.77 -14.60 -8.01
C PHE A 338 32.73 -13.74 -8.83
N TRP A 339 32.71 -12.42 -8.66
CA TRP A 339 33.70 -11.54 -9.26
C TRP A 339 34.78 -11.15 -8.26
N ASP A 340 35.98 -11.71 -8.42
CA ASP A 340 37.16 -11.30 -7.66
C ASP A 340 37.73 -10.02 -8.27
N ALA A 341 37.33 -8.87 -7.72
CA ALA A 341 37.82 -7.56 -8.17
C ALA A 341 39.33 -7.38 -7.98
N ALA A 342 39.96 -8.06 -7.01
CA ALA A 342 41.40 -7.95 -6.77
C ALA A 342 42.20 -8.68 -7.85
N ARG A 343 41.69 -9.84 -8.31
CA ARG A 343 42.26 -10.58 -9.45
C ARG A 343 41.69 -10.17 -10.80
N ASN A 344 40.69 -9.29 -10.81
CA ASN A 344 39.88 -8.92 -11.97
C ASN A 344 39.39 -10.15 -12.76
N THR A 345 38.93 -11.19 -12.05
CA THR A 345 38.53 -12.47 -12.62
C THR A 345 37.10 -12.83 -12.18
N LEU A 346 36.24 -13.11 -13.15
CA LEU A 346 34.88 -13.58 -12.95
C LEU A 346 34.87 -15.10 -12.99
N TYR A 347 34.64 -15.70 -11.83
CA TYR A 347 34.47 -17.13 -11.66
C TYR A 347 33.00 -17.50 -11.85
N TYR A 348 32.72 -18.55 -12.63
CA TYR A 348 31.36 -19.05 -12.79
C TYR A 348 31.30 -20.56 -12.98
N THR A 349 30.17 -21.15 -12.62
CA THR A 349 29.87 -22.57 -12.79
C THR A 349 29.08 -22.82 -14.07
N SER A 350 29.08 -24.08 -14.52
CA SER A 350 28.26 -24.52 -15.66
C SER A 350 26.74 -24.32 -15.45
N SER A 351 26.31 -24.24 -14.18
CA SER A 351 24.93 -24.00 -13.76
C SER A 351 24.58 -22.53 -13.53
N ALA A 352 25.55 -21.62 -13.70
CA ALA A 352 25.34 -20.19 -13.48
C ALA A 352 24.28 -19.64 -14.45
N ALA A 353 23.23 -19.04 -13.89
CA ALA A 353 22.23 -18.35 -14.69
C ALA A 353 22.71 -16.93 -15.05
N LYS A 354 22.23 -16.40 -16.19
CA LYS A 354 22.60 -15.06 -16.66
C LYS A 354 22.23 -13.95 -15.68
N ASP A 355 21.12 -14.10 -14.95
CA ASP A 355 20.69 -13.13 -13.95
C ASP A 355 21.67 -13.07 -12.76
N GLN A 356 22.26 -14.20 -12.38
CA GLN A 356 23.26 -14.28 -11.31
C GLN A 356 24.56 -13.59 -11.73
N LEU A 357 25.05 -13.85 -12.95
CA LEU A 357 26.18 -13.13 -13.55
C LEU A 357 25.94 -11.63 -13.59
N ALA A 358 24.73 -11.23 -14.00
CA ALA A 358 24.38 -9.84 -14.13
C ALA A 358 24.28 -9.10 -12.78
N LYS A 359 23.74 -9.75 -11.75
CA LYS A 359 23.68 -9.21 -10.38
C LYS A 359 25.07 -9.04 -9.78
N GLU A 360 25.94 -10.04 -9.92
CA GLU A 360 27.30 -9.98 -9.40
C GLU A 360 28.08 -8.82 -10.05
N LEU A 361 28.03 -8.71 -11.39
CA LEU A 361 28.64 -7.61 -12.12
C LEU A 361 28.03 -6.25 -11.76
N ALA A 362 26.70 -6.16 -11.63
CA ALA A 362 26.05 -4.92 -11.22
C ALA A 362 26.53 -4.47 -9.83
N SER A 363 26.64 -5.40 -8.88
CA SER A 363 27.09 -5.14 -7.50
C SER A 363 28.57 -4.77 -7.41
N GLY A 364 29.42 -5.31 -8.28
CA GLY A 364 30.82 -4.92 -8.37
C GLY A 364 31.03 -3.57 -9.05
N ILE A 365 30.16 -3.18 -9.98
CA ILE A 365 30.21 -1.87 -10.66
C ILE A 365 29.61 -0.78 -9.78
N LEU A 366 28.48 -1.04 -9.13
CA LEU A 366 27.83 -0.15 -8.19
C LEU A 366 27.69 -0.89 -6.86
N SER A 367 28.28 -0.34 -5.80
CA SER A 367 28.29 -0.92 -4.45
C SER A 367 26.91 -1.09 -3.79
N ALA A 368 25.81 -0.83 -4.50
CA ALA A 368 24.43 -0.98 -4.05
C ALA A 368 23.64 -1.86 -5.02
N ASP A 369 22.70 -2.65 -4.49
CA ASP A 369 21.80 -3.49 -5.30
C ASP A 369 21.01 -2.62 -6.30
N ASN A 370 21.39 -2.72 -7.57
CA ASN A 370 20.80 -1.95 -8.66
C ASN A 370 20.15 -2.89 -9.66
N GLN A 371 18.89 -3.24 -9.38
CA GLN A 371 18.09 -4.13 -10.22
C GLN A 371 17.94 -3.64 -11.66
N GLU A 372 17.90 -2.33 -11.90
CA GLU A 372 17.80 -1.78 -13.25
C GLU A 372 19.09 -2.02 -14.04
N LEU A 373 20.25 -1.80 -13.42
CA LEU A 373 21.54 -2.09 -14.03
C LEU A 373 21.71 -3.59 -14.22
N ALA A 374 21.39 -4.42 -13.23
CA ALA A 374 21.45 -5.88 -13.35
C ALA A 374 20.56 -6.39 -14.49
N SER A 375 19.32 -5.91 -14.59
CA SER A 375 18.42 -6.26 -15.70
C SER A 375 18.99 -5.82 -17.06
N TRP A 376 19.65 -4.67 -17.13
CA TRP A 376 20.32 -4.25 -18.35
C TRP A 376 21.51 -5.14 -18.69
N ILE A 377 22.37 -5.44 -17.71
CA ILE A 377 23.54 -6.32 -17.87
C ILE A 377 23.10 -7.68 -18.40
N GLU A 378 22.08 -8.31 -17.79
CA GLU A 378 21.53 -9.60 -18.20
C GLU A 378 21.16 -9.63 -19.69
N ASN A 379 20.61 -8.53 -20.21
CA ASN A 379 20.20 -8.39 -21.61
C ASN A 379 21.35 -8.16 -22.60
N VAL A 380 22.52 -7.76 -22.11
CA VAL A 380 23.70 -7.43 -22.93
C VAL A 380 24.85 -8.42 -22.79
N LEU A 381 24.85 -9.29 -21.77
CA LEU A 381 25.77 -10.42 -21.68
C LEU A 381 25.71 -11.30 -22.95
N GLU A 382 26.86 -11.83 -23.37
CA GLU A 382 27.07 -12.61 -24.61
C GLU A 382 26.81 -11.85 -25.93
N SER A 383 26.64 -10.53 -25.88
CA SER A 383 26.41 -9.76 -27.11
C SER A 383 27.73 -9.45 -27.82
N PHE A 384 27.83 -9.74 -29.11
CA PHE A 384 29.03 -9.44 -29.91
C PHE A 384 28.89 -8.16 -30.76
N ASP A 385 27.75 -7.48 -30.68
CA ASP A 385 27.52 -6.21 -31.36
C ASP A 385 26.78 -5.18 -30.47
N THR A 386 26.81 -3.93 -30.90
CA THR A 386 26.14 -2.80 -30.22
C THR A 386 24.84 -2.38 -30.89
N LYS A 387 24.21 -3.24 -31.71
CA LYS A 387 22.97 -2.89 -32.44
C LYS A 387 21.81 -2.54 -31.51
N ARG A 388 21.80 -3.11 -30.29
CA ARG A 388 20.79 -2.81 -29.26
C ARG A 388 20.80 -1.33 -28.88
N LEU A 389 21.96 -0.66 -28.88
CA LEU A 389 22.06 0.78 -28.62
C LEU A 389 21.34 1.59 -29.71
N LYS A 390 21.52 1.22 -30.98
CA LYS A 390 20.86 1.89 -32.11
C LYS A 390 19.33 1.84 -32.01
N ARG A 391 18.76 0.72 -31.56
CA ARG A 391 17.32 0.57 -31.33
C ARG A 391 16.78 1.46 -30.20
N GLN A 392 17.64 1.82 -29.25
CA GLN A 392 17.34 2.74 -28.15
C GLN A 392 17.69 4.21 -28.48
N GLY A 393 18.22 4.49 -29.68
CA GLY A 393 18.72 5.81 -30.04
C GLY A 393 20.02 6.23 -29.33
N TRP A 394 20.74 5.28 -28.73
CA TRP A 394 21.97 5.52 -27.97
C TRP A 394 23.22 5.25 -28.81
N SER A 395 24.33 5.86 -28.39
CA SER A 395 25.66 5.69 -29.00
C SER A 395 26.71 5.33 -27.96
N VAL A 396 27.70 4.53 -28.34
CA VAL A 396 28.84 4.23 -27.47
C VAL A 396 29.60 5.52 -27.17
N PRO A 397 29.95 5.80 -25.91
CA PRO A 397 30.79 6.95 -25.56
C PRO A 397 32.14 6.92 -26.29
N ARG A 398 32.59 8.08 -26.77
CA ARG A 398 33.79 8.19 -27.62
C ARG A 398 35.03 7.74 -26.86
N GLU A 399 35.07 8.03 -25.58
CA GLU A 399 36.14 7.70 -24.65
C GLU A 399 36.24 6.17 -24.46
N ILE A 400 35.10 5.49 -24.38
CA ILE A 400 35.00 4.03 -24.25
C ILE A 400 35.41 3.36 -25.57
N SER A 401 34.95 3.88 -26.71
CA SER A 401 35.38 3.41 -28.02
C SER A 401 36.89 3.54 -28.24
N ALA A 402 37.50 4.61 -27.71
CA ALA A 402 38.95 4.82 -27.80
C ALA A 402 39.77 3.83 -26.94
N MET A 403 39.18 3.24 -25.89
CA MET A 403 39.84 2.21 -25.09
C MET A 403 39.95 0.88 -25.85
N CYS A 404 38.93 0.51 -26.63
CA CYS A 404 38.95 -0.70 -27.46
C CYS A 404 39.97 -0.62 -28.62
N GLY A 405 40.21 0.57 -29.17
CA GLY A 405 41.11 0.78 -30.30
C GLY A 405 42.61 0.58 -30.00
N LYS A 406 43.00 0.45 -28.73
CA LYS A 406 44.42 0.31 -28.33
C LYS A 406 44.87 -1.14 -28.14
N GLU A 407 43.97 -2.10 -27.96
CA GLU A 407 44.33 -3.52 -27.81
C GLU A 407 44.49 -4.25 -29.16
N ALA A 408 43.78 -3.81 -30.21
CA ALA A 408 43.88 -4.38 -31.55
C ALA A 408 45.24 -4.16 -32.26
N ALA A 409 46.12 -3.30 -31.72
CA ALA A 409 47.44 -3.04 -32.28
C ALA A 409 48.53 -4.07 -31.89
N SER A 410 48.17 -5.10 -31.10
CA SER A 410 49.15 -6.07 -30.57
C SER A 410 49.10 -7.46 -31.22
N ASN A 411 48.36 -7.66 -32.32
CA ASN A 411 48.35 -8.93 -33.05
C ASN A 411 48.40 -8.72 -34.57
N PRO A 412 49.55 -8.95 -35.26
CA PRO A 412 49.62 -8.79 -36.70
C PRO A 412 49.42 -10.15 -37.39
N HIS A 413 48.26 -10.36 -38.01
CA HIS A 413 48.20 -11.20 -39.20
C HIS A 413 47.35 -10.56 -40.29
N GLN A 414 48.03 -10.45 -41.44
CA GLN A 414 47.68 -9.75 -42.67
C GLN A 414 46.53 -10.42 -43.43
N ILE A 415 45.88 -9.64 -44.30
CA ILE A 415 45.56 -9.86 -45.73
C ILE A 415 44.69 -8.65 -46.16
N THR A 416 45.35 -7.55 -46.57
CA THR A 416 45.54 -7.03 -47.96
C THR A 416 44.29 -6.48 -48.65
N ASP A 417 44.33 -5.15 -48.88
CA ASP A 417 44.08 -4.40 -50.13
C ASP A 417 42.75 -4.63 -50.89
N ASP A 418 42.00 -3.62 -51.34
CA ASP A 418 42.37 -2.33 -51.92
C ASP A 418 41.29 -1.24 -51.69
N SER A 419 41.77 0.01 -51.66
CA SER A 419 41.00 1.28 -51.61
C SER A 419 40.33 1.62 -52.97
N PRO A 420 39.82 2.85 -53.21
CA PRO A 420 38.76 3.62 -52.52
C PRO A 420 37.72 4.14 -53.56
N LEU A 421 36.63 4.80 -53.13
CA LEU A 421 36.23 6.13 -53.63
C LEU A 421 34.84 6.57 -53.12
N SER A 422 34.86 7.78 -52.59
CA SER A 422 33.75 8.69 -52.33
C SER A 422 32.90 8.98 -53.57
N VAL A 423 31.57 9.03 -53.43
CA VAL A 423 30.72 10.03 -54.10
C VAL A 423 29.52 10.33 -53.18
N ALA A 424 29.24 11.62 -53.04
CA ALA A 424 28.11 12.18 -52.31
C ALA A 424 26.93 12.47 -53.25
N CYS A 425 25.77 12.72 -52.62
CA CYS A 425 24.62 13.52 -53.07
C CYS A 425 23.48 12.84 -53.85
N ASP A 426 22.30 13.02 -53.25
CA ASP A 426 21.04 13.52 -53.83
C ASP A 426 20.04 12.60 -54.54
N ASP A 427 18.84 12.60 -53.91
CA ASP A 427 17.51 12.87 -54.45
C ASP A 427 17.12 12.22 -55.78
N SER A 428 16.14 11.31 -55.73
CA SER A 428 14.72 11.68 -55.91
C SER A 428 13.85 10.46 -56.26
N ASP A 429 12.58 10.60 -55.90
CA ASP A 429 11.43 9.73 -56.14
C ASP A 429 11.41 8.95 -57.47
N GLN A 430 10.89 7.72 -57.42
CA GLN A 430 9.60 7.40 -58.05
C GLN A 430 9.14 5.96 -57.75
N ASN A 431 7.85 5.87 -57.39
CA ASN A 431 6.96 4.71 -57.52
C ASN A 431 7.24 3.88 -58.78
N LEU A 432 7.09 2.56 -58.69
CA LEU A 432 6.34 1.76 -59.67
C LEU A 432 6.06 0.35 -59.13
N GLU A 433 4.94 -0.17 -59.61
CA GLU A 433 4.10 -1.23 -59.08
C GLU A 433 4.64 -2.66 -59.17
N GLU A 434 3.98 -3.48 -58.35
CA GLU A 434 3.92 -4.93 -58.34
C GLU A 434 3.80 -5.59 -59.72
N VAL A 435 4.60 -6.64 -59.95
CA VAL A 435 4.28 -7.70 -60.91
C VAL A 435 4.30 -9.05 -60.22
N ARG A 436 3.12 -9.67 -60.18
CA ARG A 436 2.84 -11.05 -59.78
C ARG A 436 3.52 -12.04 -60.72
N TYR A 437 4.04 -13.14 -60.17
CA TYR A 437 4.05 -14.44 -60.86
C TYR A 437 3.61 -15.55 -59.92
N ASN A 438 2.57 -16.27 -60.36
CA ASN A 438 1.96 -17.45 -59.74
C ASN A 438 2.71 -18.74 -60.14
N ASN A 439 2.91 -19.61 -59.14
CA ASN A 439 2.79 -21.10 -59.15
C ASN A 439 3.68 -21.96 -60.09
N PRO A 440 3.77 -23.31 -59.89
CA PRO A 440 3.24 -24.20 -58.83
C PRO A 440 4.23 -25.25 -58.25
N LEU A 441 3.74 -25.98 -57.25
CA LEU A 441 4.26 -27.22 -56.63
C LEU A 441 4.58 -28.38 -57.60
N PRO A 442 5.29 -29.41 -57.11
CA PRO A 442 4.73 -30.76 -57.15
C PRO A 442 4.80 -31.51 -55.80
N ALA A 443 3.81 -32.37 -55.60
CA ALA A 443 3.65 -33.32 -54.49
C ALA A 443 4.26 -34.68 -54.83
N GLU A 444 4.53 -35.51 -53.82
CA GLU A 444 4.47 -36.99 -53.84
C GLU A 444 4.46 -37.56 -52.39
N PRO A 445 4.01 -38.81 -52.16
CA PRO A 445 3.14 -39.19 -51.03
C PRO A 445 3.77 -40.17 -50.00
N ILE A 446 3.11 -40.33 -48.83
CA ILE A 446 3.39 -41.40 -47.85
C ILE A 446 2.08 -42.17 -47.54
N PRO A 447 2.09 -43.52 -47.52
CA PRO A 447 0.88 -44.36 -47.42
C PRO A 447 0.64 -45.03 -46.04
N GLY A 448 -0.64 -45.34 -45.75
CA GLY A 448 -1.13 -46.35 -44.78
C GLY A 448 -1.17 -45.90 -43.31
N ILE A 449 -2.13 -46.22 -42.43
CA ILE A 449 -3.14 -47.29 -42.30
C ILE A 449 -4.26 -46.74 -41.32
N PRO A 450 -5.25 -47.50 -40.81
CA PRO A 450 -6.68 -47.42 -41.12
C PRO A 450 -7.60 -46.81 -40.03
N ARG A 451 -8.86 -46.51 -40.39
CA ARG A 451 -9.96 -46.13 -39.48
C ARG A 451 -10.47 -47.30 -38.62
N PRO A 452 -11.04 -46.99 -37.45
CA PRO A 452 -12.35 -47.54 -37.04
C PRO A 452 -13.28 -46.40 -36.55
N GLN A 453 -14.47 -46.19 -37.12
CA GLN A 453 -15.75 -46.83 -36.75
C GLN A 453 -16.08 -46.78 -35.25
N SER A 454 -16.94 -45.85 -34.87
CA SER A 454 -17.94 -46.02 -33.80
C SER A 454 -19.27 -46.47 -34.46
N PRO A 455 -20.35 -46.87 -33.75
CA PRO A 455 -20.54 -47.17 -32.31
C PRO A 455 -21.32 -48.50 -32.09
N THR A 456 -21.35 -49.07 -30.88
CA THR A 456 -22.54 -49.84 -30.40
C THR A 456 -22.56 -49.93 -28.86
N ILE A 457 -23.69 -49.52 -28.26
CA ILE A 457 -24.13 -49.86 -26.89
C ILE A 457 -25.20 -50.95 -27.02
N PRO A 458 -25.22 -51.96 -26.14
CA PRO A 458 -26.42 -52.23 -25.30
C PRO A 458 -26.01 -52.56 -23.84
N LEU A 459 -26.56 -51.91 -22.81
CA LEU A 459 -27.86 -52.08 -22.14
C LEU A 459 -28.02 -53.36 -21.28
N ALA A 460 -28.51 -53.16 -20.03
CA ALA A 460 -29.14 -54.10 -19.10
C ALA A 460 -28.20 -55.13 -18.41
N GLU A 461 -28.34 -55.54 -17.13
CA GLU A 461 -29.45 -55.58 -16.17
C GLU A 461 -28.83 -56.00 -14.80
N SER A 462 -29.13 -55.36 -13.67
CA SER A 462 -30.09 -55.85 -12.65
C SER A 462 -29.44 -56.13 -11.28
N LYS A 463 -30.13 -55.63 -10.25
CA LYS A 463 -30.06 -55.84 -8.78
C LYS A 463 -30.11 -57.36 -8.39
N PRO A 464 -30.00 -57.82 -7.11
CA PRO A 464 -30.37 -57.09 -5.88
C PRO A 464 -29.63 -57.39 -4.54
N ALA A 465 -29.89 -56.46 -3.61
CA ALA A 465 -30.24 -56.61 -2.18
C ALA A 465 -29.71 -57.79 -1.35
N ASN A 466 -29.25 -57.50 -0.11
CA ASN A 466 -30.00 -57.72 1.14
C ASN A 466 -29.11 -57.42 2.39
N ARG A 467 -29.60 -56.63 3.37
CA ARG A 467 -30.01 -57.05 4.74
C ARG A 467 -28.83 -57.28 5.72
N ILE A 468 -28.87 -57.02 7.03
CA ILE A 468 -29.80 -56.44 8.02
C ILE A 468 -29.08 -56.49 9.40
N TYR A 469 -29.41 -55.54 10.27
CA TYR A 469 -29.43 -55.59 11.77
C TYR A 469 -28.16 -55.76 12.60
N GLY A 470 -28.17 -55.02 13.72
CA GLY A 470 -27.41 -55.35 14.92
C GLY A 470 -27.43 -54.24 15.98
N ASN A 471 -28.60 -54.04 16.59
CA ASN A 471 -28.85 -53.16 17.74
C ASN A 471 -28.35 -53.79 19.05
N ASN A 472 -28.47 -53.03 20.16
CA ASN A 472 -28.43 -53.39 21.60
C ASN A 472 -27.07 -53.18 22.30
N ASP A 473 -26.97 -52.67 23.54
CA ASP A 473 -27.94 -52.24 24.55
C ASP A 473 -27.18 -51.69 25.79
N ILE A 474 -27.79 -50.74 26.54
CA ILE A 474 -27.96 -50.71 28.03
C ILE A 474 -26.68 -50.58 28.92
N ALA A 475 -26.55 -49.83 30.03
CA ALA A 475 -27.43 -49.12 30.97
C ALA A 475 -26.65 -48.11 31.84
N ASN A 476 -27.38 -47.07 32.30
CA ASN A 476 -27.50 -46.47 33.64
C ASN A 476 -26.42 -46.66 34.71
N ILE A 477 -26.00 -45.52 35.34
CA ILE A 477 -26.01 -45.31 36.81
C ILE A 477 -26.37 -43.82 37.13
N ILE A 478 -27.12 -43.66 38.21
CA ILE A 478 -27.92 -42.53 38.73
C ILE A 478 -27.17 -41.72 39.82
N LEU A 479 -27.28 -40.36 39.78
CA LEU A 479 -27.43 -39.30 40.83
C LEU A 479 -26.63 -39.36 42.18
N PRO A 480 -26.42 -38.25 42.96
CA PRO A 480 -27.34 -37.10 43.12
C PRO A 480 -26.76 -35.68 43.34
N VAL A 481 -27.65 -34.70 43.18
CA VAL A 481 -27.62 -33.31 43.68
C VAL A 481 -28.25 -33.27 45.08
N PRO A 482 -27.84 -32.34 45.95
CA PRO A 482 -28.80 -31.39 46.54
C PRO A 482 -28.16 -29.98 46.70
N GLY A 483 -28.83 -28.84 46.78
CA GLY A 483 -30.22 -28.39 46.94
C GLY A 483 -30.13 -26.84 47.05
N GLU A 484 -31.08 -26.09 46.48
CA GLU A 484 -32.15 -25.37 47.22
C GLU A 484 -31.63 -24.10 47.93
N GLU A 485 -32.20 -22.89 47.82
CA GLU A 485 -33.61 -22.41 47.73
C GLU A 485 -33.62 -21.06 46.95
N ALA A 486 -34.46 -20.81 45.93
CA ALA A 486 -35.91 -20.54 45.93
C ALA A 486 -36.28 -19.19 46.60
N SER A 487 -36.53 -18.13 45.80
CA SER A 487 -37.84 -17.63 45.30
C SER A 487 -38.44 -16.55 46.24
N VAL A 488 -39.07 -15.47 45.75
CA VAL A 488 -40.48 -15.40 45.35
C VAL A 488 -40.79 -13.99 44.76
N ASN A 489 -41.45 -14.01 43.59
CA ASN A 489 -42.55 -13.17 43.04
C ASN A 489 -42.48 -11.61 43.05
N GLU A 490 -43.12 -10.83 42.17
CA GLU A 490 -44.30 -11.05 41.33
C GLU A 490 -44.42 -9.95 40.23
N GLU A 491 -44.85 -10.37 39.04
CA GLU A 491 -45.82 -9.74 38.11
C GLU A 491 -45.58 -8.43 37.31
N ASN A 492 -45.78 -8.61 35.97
CA ASN A 492 -46.46 -7.76 34.97
C ASN A 492 -45.89 -6.35 34.65
N GLU A 493 -45.78 -5.86 33.40
CA GLU A 493 -46.56 -6.04 32.16
C GLU A 493 -45.71 -5.57 30.94
N GLN A 494 -45.87 -6.26 29.80
CA GLN A 494 -45.85 -5.77 28.40
C GLN A 494 -44.78 -4.75 27.93
N THR A 495 -43.95 -5.17 26.96
CA THR A 495 -44.05 -4.70 25.56
C THR A 495 -43.11 -5.50 24.65
N HIS A 496 -43.67 -6.05 23.57
CA HIS A 496 -42.93 -6.58 22.43
C HIS A 496 -42.11 -5.47 21.77
N ASN A 497 -40.80 -5.67 21.62
CA ASN A 497 -39.98 -5.08 20.56
C ASN A 497 -38.93 -6.11 20.16
N GLU A 498 -39.19 -6.77 19.03
CA GLU A 498 -38.19 -7.52 18.28
C GLU A 498 -37.15 -6.54 17.70
N PRO A 499 -35.84 -6.79 17.87
CA PRO A 499 -34.84 -6.31 16.94
C PRO A 499 -34.68 -7.35 15.83
N LEU A 500 -35.03 -6.97 14.61
CA LEU A 500 -34.70 -7.73 13.40
C LEU A 500 -33.18 -7.74 13.22
N ASP A 501 -32.62 -8.90 13.51
CA ASP A 501 -31.34 -9.43 13.10
C ASP A 501 -31.40 -9.76 11.60
N GLU A 502 -30.62 -9.05 10.78
CA GLU A 502 -30.22 -9.51 9.45
C GLU A 502 -28.71 -9.26 9.24
N GLY A 503 -27.94 -10.30 9.57
CA GLY A 503 -27.22 -11.02 8.51
C GLY A 503 -25.87 -10.46 8.08
N ARG A 504 -24.89 -10.43 8.99
CA ARG A 504 -23.49 -10.67 8.61
C ARG A 504 -23.25 -12.18 8.59
N GLY A 505 -23.10 -12.74 7.40
CA GLY A 505 -22.58 -14.09 7.21
C GLY A 505 -21.12 -14.15 7.61
N ASP A 506 -20.88 -14.39 8.90
CA ASP A 506 -19.61 -14.83 9.45
C ASP A 506 -19.69 -16.36 9.56
N ASP A 507 -19.08 -17.07 8.61
CA ASP A 507 -18.88 -18.52 8.70
C ASP A 507 -17.83 -18.79 9.80
N GLY A 508 -18.29 -18.71 11.06
CA GLY A 508 -17.53 -19.08 12.24
C GLY A 508 -17.38 -20.59 12.33
N CYS A 509 -16.24 -21.13 11.88
CA CYS A 509 -15.80 -22.45 12.27
C CYS A 509 -15.26 -22.35 13.72
N GLN A 510 -16.02 -22.88 14.69
CA GLN A 510 -15.56 -23.00 16.08
C GLN A 510 -14.35 -23.95 16.15
N PRO A 511 -13.24 -23.58 16.83
CA PRO A 511 -12.19 -24.53 17.14
C PRO A 511 -12.61 -25.37 18.34
N SER A 512 -12.85 -26.66 18.09
CA SER A 512 -12.86 -27.67 19.15
C SER A 512 -11.47 -27.71 19.79
N SER A 513 -11.48 -27.56 21.10
CA SER A 513 -10.32 -27.66 21.97
C SER A 513 -9.80 -29.09 21.99
N GLN A 514 -8.68 -29.34 21.32
CA GLN A 514 -7.66 -30.33 21.71
C GLN A 514 -6.40 -30.22 20.82
N GLY A 515 -5.28 -29.81 21.44
CA GLY A 515 -3.92 -30.28 21.13
C GLY A 515 -3.26 -29.88 19.80
N GLY A 516 -2.21 -29.05 19.90
CA GLY A 516 -1.10 -29.03 18.94
C GLY A 516 -1.07 -27.83 17.98
N TYR A 517 -0.08 -26.95 18.14
CA TYR A 517 0.27 -25.92 17.16
C TYR A 517 0.86 -26.59 15.91
N GLY A 518 0.01 -26.96 14.96
CA GLY A 518 0.36 -27.34 13.59
C GLY A 518 -0.41 -26.48 12.58
N LYS A 519 0.22 -26.11 11.46
CA LYS A 519 -0.41 -25.35 10.36
C LYS A 519 -1.74 -26.04 9.96
N PRO A 520 -2.89 -25.33 9.85
CA PRO A 520 -4.13 -25.95 9.41
C PRO A 520 -4.00 -26.40 7.95
N HIS A 521 -3.94 -27.70 7.74
CA HIS A 521 -3.85 -28.29 6.41
C HIS A 521 -5.26 -28.31 5.78
N ILE A 522 -5.53 -27.40 4.83
CA ILE A 522 -6.80 -27.39 4.08
C ILE A 522 -6.81 -28.62 3.15
N ASN A 523 -7.84 -29.46 3.26
CA ASN A 523 -8.07 -30.53 2.28
C ASN A 523 -8.69 -29.92 1.02
N PHE A 524 -7.87 -29.76 -0.02
CA PHE A 524 -8.28 -29.14 -1.29
C PHE A 524 -9.41 -29.91 -2.00
N SER A 525 -9.49 -31.24 -1.81
CA SER A 525 -10.57 -32.06 -2.39
C SER A 525 -11.93 -31.65 -1.81
N ASP A 526 -12.02 -31.59 -0.49
CA ASP A 526 -13.24 -31.21 0.22
C ASP A 526 -13.60 -29.74 -0.08
N ALA A 527 -12.59 -28.86 -0.22
CA ALA A 527 -12.80 -27.45 -0.58
C ALA A 527 -13.34 -27.27 -2.01
N ILE A 528 -12.93 -28.12 -2.95
CA ILE A 528 -13.49 -28.17 -4.31
C ILE A 528 -14.93 -28.68 -4.26
N GLU A 529 -15.20 -29.81 -3.60
CA GLU A 529 -16.56 -30.36 -3.49
C GLU A 529 -17.53 -29.31 -2.91
N ASN A 530 -17.12 -28.63 -1.82
CA ASN A 530 -17.87 -27.54 -1.22
C ASN A 530 -17.99 -26.27 -2.10
N ALA A 531 -17.10 -26.08 -3.09
CA ALA A 531 -17.20 -24.96 -4.03
C ALA A 531 -18.27 -25.18 -5.10
N PHE A 532 -18.60 -26.44 -5.41
CA PHE A 532 -19.56 -26.84 -6.45
C PHE A 532 -20.90 -27.34 -5.88
N ASP A 533 -20.94 -27.95 -4.70
CA ASP A 533 -22.17 -28.36 -3.99
C ASP A 533 -22.65 -27.26 -3.03
N LYS A 534 -23.21 -26.18 -3.58
CA LYS A 534 -23.89 -25.13 -2.81
C LYS A 534 -25.35 -25.06 -3.21
N ASP A 535 -26.25 -25.26 -2.24
CA ASP A 535 -27.70 -25.14 -2.46
C ASP A 535 -28.08 -23.76 -3.04
N GLY A 536 -28.83 -23.78 -4.15
CA GLY A 536 -29.37 -22.62 -4.86
C GLY A 536 -30.25 -23.03 -6.05
N ALA A 537 -31.20 -22.18 -6.45
CA ALA A 537 -32.11 -22.48 -7.57
C ALA A 537 -31.37 -22.43 -8.92
N THR A 538 -31.53 -23.48 -9.75
CA THR A 538 -30.64 -23.77 -10.90
C THR A 538 -31.28 -23.69 -12.29
N GLU A 539 -32.60 -23.53 -12.43
CA GLU A 539 -33.21 -23.63 -13.77
C GLU A 539 -33.28 -22.29 -14.52
N ILE A 540 -32.49 -22.20 -15.60
CA ILE A 540 -32.89 -21.58 -16.86
C ILE A 540 -32.47 -22.55 -17.97
N ASN A 541 -33.41 -22.86 -18.88
CA ASN A 541 -33.23 -23.77 -19.99
C ASN A 541 -32.53 -23.03 -21.15
N ASP A 542 -31.34 -23.45 -21.57
CA ASP A 542 -30.75 -22.99 -22.83
C ASP A 542 -29.80 -24.02 -23.44
N ASP A 543 -29.92 -24.19 -24.75
CA ASP A 543 -29.28 -25.21 -25.56
C ASP A 543 -27.78 -24.94 -25.78
N SER A 544 -27.04 -26.06 -25.75
CA SER A 544 -25.60 -26.32 -25.93
C SER A 544 -24.70 -25.30 -26.65
N MET A 545 -23.46 -25.18 -26.15
CA MET A 545 -22.24 -25.13 -26.96
C MET A 545 -21.09 -25.85 -26.24
N SER A 546 -20.40 -26.74 -26.96
CA SER A 546 -19.38 -27.67 -26.43
C SER A 546 -17.96 -27.09 -26.53
N PRO A 547 -17.09 -27.18 -25.51
CA PRO A 547 -15.73 -26.65 -25.57
C PRO A 547 -14.79 -27.54 -26.40
N GLY A 548 -13.99 -26.90 -27.26
CA GLY A 548 -13.01 -27.55 -28.13
C GLY A 548 -11.89 -28.26 -27.36
N ALA A 549 -11.72 -29.56 -27.63
CA ALA A 549 -10.67 -30.39 -27.06
C ALA A 549 -9.29 -30.05 -27.63
N SER A 550 -8.51 -29.25 -26.92
CA SER A 550 -7.05 -29.23 -27.09
C SER A 550 -6.42 -30.18 -26.07
N GLY A 551 -6.08 -31.38 -26.52
CA GLY A 551 -5.42 -32.39 -25.69
C GLY A 551 -4.04 -31.94 -25.22
N VAL A 552 -3.76 -32.11 -23.93
CA VAL A 552 -2.46 -31.78 -23.33
C VAL A 552 -1.40 -32.78 -23.84
N LYS A 553 -0.44 -32.30 -24.65
CA LYS A 553 0.72 -33.10 -25.08
C LYS A 553 1.72 -33.28 -23.92
N ASN A 554 2.34 -34.45 -23.83
CA ASN A 554 3.34 -34.83 -22.81
C ASN A 554 2.84 -34.69 -21.36
N LEU A 555 1.68 -35.30 -21.09
CA LEU A 555 0.99 -35.30 -19.79
C LEU A 555 1.90 -35.70 -18.62
N ALA A 556 2.72 -36.74 -18.76
CA ALA A 556 3.58 -37.23 -17.67
C ALA A 556 4.63 -36.17 -17.25
N ARG A 557 5.34 -35.60 -18.22
CA ARG A 557 6.34 -34.55 -17.96
C ARG A 557 5.70 -33.29 -17.38
N ARG A 558 4.54 -32.88 -17.93
CA ARG A 558 3.82 -31.69 -17.47
C ARG A 558 3.21 -31.89 -16.09
N SER A 559 2.69 -33.09 -15.79
CA SER A 559 2.16 -33.44 -14.47
C SER A 559 3.26 -33.44 -13.43
N GLN A 560 4.44 -34.00 -13.74
CA GLN A 560 5.56 -34.00 -12.81
C GLN A 560 6.07 -32.57 -12.52
N ALA A 561 6.28 -31.76 -13.56
CA ALA A 561 6.69 -30.37 -13.39
C ALA A 561 5.66 -29.54 -12.58
N LEU A 562 4.36 -29.80 -12.75
CA LEU A 562 3.32 -29.16 -11.95
C LEU A 562 3.30 -29.67 -10.51
N LYS A 563 3.53 -30.97 -10.27
CA LYS A 563 3.60 -31.54 -8.91
C LYS A 563 4.76 -30.99 -8.12
N ASP A 564 5.92 -30.83 -8.75
CA ASP A 564 7.10 -30.28 -8.08
C ASP A 564 6.87 -28.80 -7.79
N LYS A 565 6.38 -28.03 -8.78
CA LYS A 565 5.98 -26.63 -8.58
C LYS A 565 4.95 -26.43 -7.45
N PHE A 566 3.88 -27.22 -7.44
CA PHE A 566 2.84 -27.10 -6.41
C PHE A 566 3.33 -27.56 -5.02
N ARG A 567 4.29 -28.49 -4.96
CA ARG A 567 4.90 -28.90 -3.70
C ARG A 567 5.68 -27.74 -3.10
N ASP A 568 6.53 -27.11 -3.90
CA ASP A 568 7.32 -25.94 -3.49
C ASP A 568 6.38 -24.80 -3.03
N GLU A 569 5.31 -24.51 -3.78
CA GLU A 569 4.32 -23.48 -3.41
C GLU A 569 3.54 -23.81 -2.11
N ILE A 570 3.28 -25.09 -1.82
CA ILE A 570 2.62 -25.52 -0.56
C ILE A 570 3.60 -25.47 0.62
N GLU A 571 4.85 -25.86 0.42
CA GLU A 571 5.89 -25.85 1.45
C GLU A 571 6.26 -24.41 1.85
N ASP A 572 6.31 -23.50 0.87
CA ASP A 572 6.60 -22.08 1.03
C ASP A 572 5.37 -21.22 1.38
N GLU A 573 4.18 -21.81 1.58
CA GLU A 573 2.96 -21.05 1.86
C GLU A 573 3.11 -20.25 3.17
N PRO A 574 3.06 -18.90 3.10
CA PRO A 574 3.20 -18.04 4.25
C PRO A 574 1.92 -18.07 5.10
N SER A 575 2.01 -17.71 6.39
CA SER A 575 0.84 -17.75 7.25
C SER A 575 -0.28 -16.81 6.75
N PRO A 576 -1.56 -17.06 7.07
CA PRO A 576 -2.65 -16.17 6.67
C PRO A 576 -2.47 -14.70 7.10
N LYS A 577 -1.71 -14.45 8.17
CA LYS A 577 -1.34 -13.10 8.62
C LYS A 577 -0.26 -12.48 7.74
N ASP A 578 0.75 -13.26 7.34
CA ASP A 578 1.83 -12.82 6.45
C ASP A 578 1.37 -12.58 5.00
N ARG A 579 0.27 -13.24 4.59
CA ARG A 579 -0.43 -12.96 3.31
C ARG A 579 -1.16 -11.63 3.31
N ARG A 580 -1.55 -11.11 4.47
CA ARG A 580 -2.31 -9.86 4.60
C ARG A 580 -1.33 -8.72 4.87
N ARG A 581 -0.88 -8.07 3.79
CA ARG A 581 -0.14 -6.80 3.92
C ARG A 581 -1.15 -5.66 4.07
N PRO A 582 -1.10 -4.85 5.15
CA PRO A 582 -1.80 -3.59 5.15
C PRO A 582 -1.25 -2.75 4.00
N ARG A 583 -2.13 -2.29 3.12
CA ARG A 583 -1.81 -1.23 2.17
C ARG A 583 -2.58 -0.01 2.65
N GLU A 584 -1.88 1.07 2.97
CA GLU A 584 -2.50 2.40 3.02
C GLU A 584 -2.96 2.73 1.59
N GLY A 585 -4.22 2.44 1.32
CA GLY A 585 -4.92 2.97 0.16
C GLY A 585 -5.83 4.09 0.63
N ASP A 586 -5.98 5.12 -0.19
CA ASP A 586 -7.14 6.01 -0.06
C ASP A 586 -8.39 5.15 -0.22
N VAL A 587 -8.99 4.74 0.90
CA VAL A 587 -10.26 4.03 0.91
C VAL A 587 -11.30 5.08 0.57
N LEU A 588 -11.74 5.07 -0.69
CA LEU A 588 -12.89 5.87 -1.10
C LEU A 588 -14.07 5.51 -0.18
N GLU A 589 -14.75 6.53 0.34
CA GLU A 589 -15.96 6.36 1.17
C GLU A 589 -16.89 5.30 0.57
N GLU A 590 -17.48 4.48 1.44
CA GLU A 590 -18.41 3.43 1.01
C GLU A 590 -19.53 4.05 0.15
N PRO A 591 -19.95 3.38 -0.94
CA PRO A 591 -21.03 3.89 -1.78
C PRO A 591 -22.30 4.11 -0.95
N ASN A 592 -22.99 5.23 -1.14
CA ASN A 592 -24.23 5.51 -0.43
C ASN A 592 -25.28 4.41 -0.74
N ASN A 593 -25.72 3.71 0.32
CA ASN A 593 -26.71 2.62 0.23
C ASN A 593 -28.05 3.08 -0.35
N GLU A 594 -28.41 4.37 -0.20
CA GLU A 594 -29.62 4.96 -0.78
C GLU A 594 -29.61 4.93 -2.32
N VAL A 595 -28.44 5.08 -2.94
CA VAL A 595 -28.29 5.02 -4.40
C VAL A 595 -28.67 3.64 -4.91
N ARG A 596 -28.20 2.58 -4.24
CA ARG A 596 -28.53 1.21 -4.60
C ARG A 596 -30.01 0.91 -4.38
N ALA A 597 -30.59 1.40 -3.29
CA ALA A 597 -32.02 1.25 -3.00
C ALA A 597 -32.90 1.97 -4.05
N ALA A 598 -32.54 3.19 -4.45
CA ALA A 598 -33.26 3.95 -5.48
C ALA A 598 -33.22 3.24 -6.85
N LEU A 599 -32.03 2.79 -7.28
CA LEU A 599 -31.87 2.03 -8.52
C LEU A 599 -32.67 0.72 -8.50
N PHE A 600 -32.69 0.01 -7.37
CA PHE A 600 -33.52 -1.18 -7.19
C PHE A 600 -35.01 -0.84 -7.31
N GLY A 601 -35.48 0.24 -6.68
CA GLY A 601 -36.87 0.69 -6.77
C GLY A 601 -37.31 1.05 -8.19
N TRP A 602 -36.42 1.59 -9.02
CA TRP A 602 -36.76 1.98 -10.40
C TRP A 602 -36.64 0.85 -11.41
N TYR A 603 -35.67 -0.05 -11.24
CA TYR A 603 -35.32 -1.05 -12.26
C TYR A 603 -35.51 -2.50 -11.81
N ASN A 604 -35.79 -2.74 -10.53
CA ASN A 604 -35.91 -4.07 -9.94
C ASN A 604 -34.71 -4.98 -10.31
N GLY A 605 -33.50 -4.41 -10.28
CA GLY A 605 -32.25 -5.08 -10.64
C GLY A 605 -32.04 -5.35 -12.14
N LYS A 606 -32.93 -4.92 -13.04
CA LYS A 606 -32.76 -5.06 -14.49
C LYS A 606 -31.75 -4.06 -15.03
N CYS A 607 -30.90 -4.51 -15.95
CA CYS A 607 -29.92 -3.66 -16.61
C CYS A 607 -30.61 -2.59 -17.48
N GLN A 608 -30.20 -1.32 -17.35
CA GLN A 608 -30.73 -0.21 -18.16
C GLN A 608 -30.34 -0.28 -19.65
N ILE A 609 -29.38 -1.12 -20.02
CA ILE A 609 -28.93 -1.29 -21.40
C ILE A 609 -29.63 -2.49 -22.06
N CYS A 610 -29.59 -3.66 -21.43
CA CYS A 610 -30.12 -4.89 -22.04
C CYS A 610 -31.37 -5.47 -21.37
N GLY A 611 -31.83 -4.89 -20.26
CA GLY A 611 -33.01 -5.36 -19.52
C GLY A 611 -32.82 -6.67 -18.74
N LYS A 612 -31.66 -7.33 -18.84
CA LYS A 612 -31.38 -8.62 -18.18
C LYS A 612 -30.99 -8.46 -16.71
N THR A 613 -31.27 -9.48 -15.91
CA THR A 613 -30.82 -9.69 -14.52
C THR A 613 -30.83 -11.19 -14.22
N TRP A 614 -30.26 -11.62 -13.11
CA TRP A 614 -30.30 -13.01 -12.61
C TRP A 614 -30.39 -13.03 -11.08
N PRO A 615 -30.98 -14.06 -10.46
CA PRO A 615 -31.05 -14.14 -9.00
C PRO A 615 -29.66 -14.40 -8.40
N LYS A 616 -29.36 -13.70 -7.32
CA LYS A 616 -28.30 -14.06 -6.37
C LYS A 616 -28.71 -15.32 -5.60
N ARG A 617 -27.80 -15.86 -4.79
CA ARG A 617 -28.07 -17.01 -3.92
C ARG A 617 -29.26 -16.80 -2.98
N ASN A 618 -29.46 -15.57 -2.50
CA ASN A 618 -30.60 -15.20 -1.65
C ASN A 618 -31.90 -14.93 -2.43
N GLY A 619 -31.95 -15.17 -3.75
CA GLY A 619 -33.11 -14.96 -4.60
C GLY A 619 -33.31 -13.53 -5.11
N GLU A 620 -32.58 -12.55 -4.56
CA GLU A 620 -32.66 -11.16 -5.03
C GLU A 620 -32.03 -10.97 -6.42
N PRO A 621 -32.52 -10.05 -7.27
CA PRO A 621 -31.90 -9.80 -8.57
C PRO A 621 -30.53 -9.15 -8.42
N PHE A 622 -29.56 -9.65 -9.19
CA PHE A 622 -28.21 -9.15 -9.26
C PHE A 622 -28.11 -7.95 -10.20
N PHE A 623 -27.47 -6.89 -9.70
CA PHE A 623 -27.03 -5.76 -10.52
C PHE A 623 -25.87 -5.02 -9.83
N VAL A 624 -25.11 -4.29 -10.65
CA VAL A 624 -23.98 -3.45 -10.25
C VAL A 624 -24.36 -1.98 -10.45
N ALA A 625 -24.33 -1.20 -9.38
CA ALA A 625 -24.50 0.25 -9.43
C ALA A 625 -23.20 0.88 -9.98
N THR A 626 -23.26 1.41 -11.19
CA THR A 626 -22.10 1.98 -11.92
C THR A 626 -22.35 3.46 -12.19
N TYR A 627 -21.34 4.32 -12.10
CA TYR A 627 -21.56 5.78 -12.21
C TYR A 627 -21.19 6.31 -13.60
N LEU A 628 -21.97 7.27 -14.11
CA LEU A 628 -21.67 8.01 -15.34
C LEU A 628 -20.37 8.80 -15.19
N VAL A 629 -20.24 9.54 -14.08
CA VAL A 629 -19.00 10.21 -13.66
C VAL A 629 -18.50 9.55 -12.37
N LYS A 630 -17.23 9.15 -12.32
CA LYS A 630 -16.67 8.39 -11.18
C LYS A 630 -16.74 9.20 -9.87
N ARG A 631 -17.23 8.57 -8.79
CA ARG A 631 -17.34 9.15 -7.43
C ARG A 631 -16.04 9.71 -6.86
N ARG A 632 -14.89 9.13 -7.22
CA ARG A 632 -13.57 9.61 -6.79
C ARG A 632 -13.29 11.10 -7.10
N HIS A 633 -14.05 11.69 -8.03
CA HIS A 633 -13.87 13.10 -8.39
C HIS A 633 -14.50 14.07 -7.39
N SER A 634 -15.58 13.68 -6.69
CA SER A 634 -16.26 14.51 -5.69
C SER A 634 -17.37 13.72 -4.96
N ARG A 635 -17.60 14.01 -3.67
CA ARG A 635 -18.64 13.35 -2.85
C ARG A 635 -20.07 13.53 -3.36
N TRP A 636 -20.42 14.70 -3.90
CA TRP A 636 -21.77 14.98 -4.43
C TRP A 636 -22.12 14.17 -5.70
N LEU A 637 -21.14 13.51 -6.33
CA LEU A 637 -21.37 12.60 -7.45
C LEU A 637 -21.89 11.22 -7.00
N ASP A 638 -21.86 10.92 -5.70
CA ASP A 638 -22.53 9.75 -5.14
C ASP A 638 -24.04 10.01 -4.96
N ASN A 639 -24.72 10.14 -6.09
CA ASN A 639 -26.13 10.51 -6.19
C ASN A 639 -26.83 9.58 -7.20
N PRO A 640 -28.11 9.19 -6.99
CA PRO A 640 -28.78 8.27 -7.89
C PRO A 640 -28.87 8.80 -9.32
N GLY A 641 -29.03 10.11 -9.53
CA GLY A 641 -29.02 10.73 -10.85
C GLY A 641 -27.70 10.58 -11.64
N ASN A 642 -26.58 10.24 -10.99
CA ASN A 642 -25.29 9.95 -11.64
C ASN A 642 -25.00 8.43 -11.73
N ALA A 643 -25.91 7.58 -11.24
CA ALA A 643 -25.72 6.14 -11.16
C ALA A 643 -26.52 5.39 -12.24
N LEU A 644 -26.09 4.18 -12.56
CA LEU A 644 -26.69 3.28 -13.52
C LEU A 644 -26.86 1.89 -12.90
N CYS A 645 -28.01 1.26 -13.15
CA CYS A 645 -28.29 -0.13 -12.85
C CYS A 645 -27.84 -1.01 -14.04
N LEU A 646 -26.71 -1.73 -13.90
CA LEU A 646 -26.13 -2.55 -14.97
C LEU A 646 -25.98 -4.03 -14.56
N CYS A 647 -26.06 -4.95 -15.53
CA CYS A 647 -25.62 -6.33 -15.32
C CYS A 647 -24.08 -6.41 -15.25
N ALA A 648 -23.50 -7.54 -14.82
CA ALA A 648 -22.05 -7.66 -14.69
C ALA A 648 -21.31 -7.38 -16.01
N GLU A 649 -21.84 -7.89 -17.13
CA GLU A 649 -21.24 -7.69 -18.46
C GLU A 649 -21.21 -6.22 -18.85
N HIS A 650 -22.37 -5.54 -18.86
CA HIS A 650 -22.43 -4.14 -19.22
C HIS A 650 -21.71 -3.23 -18.20
N SER A 651 -21.63 -3.62 -16.92
CA SER A 651 -20.81 -2.91 -15.94
C SER A 651 -19.32 -3.01 -16.27
N ALA A 652 -18.83 -4.22 -16.61
CA ALA A 652 -17.44 -4.42 -17.02
C ALA A 652 -17.12 -3.66 -18.32
N GLN A 653 -18.00 -3.76 -19.33
CA GLN A 653 -17.87 -2.98 -20.56
C GLN A 653 -17.90 -1.47 -20.28
N TRP A 654 -18.78 -1.00 -19.39
CA TRP A 654 -18.83 0.41 -19.01
C TRP A 654 -17.52 0.89 -18.37
N GLN A 655 -16.86 0.05 -17.56
CA GLN A 655 -15.63 0.43 -16.86
C GLN A 655 -14.39 0.36 -17.75
N HIS A 656 -14.30 -0.64 -18.62
CA HIS A 656 -13.06 -0.98 -19.33
C HIS A 656 -13.12 -0.74 -20.85
N ALA A 657 -14.30 -0.72 -21.46
CA ALA A 657 -14.42 -0.51 -22.89
C ALA A 657 -14.45 0.99 -23.28
N ALA A 658 -14.00 1.26 -24.50
CA ALA A 658 -14.14 2.56 -25.13
C ALA A 658 -15.63 2.86 -25.38
N LYS A 659 -16.03 4.08 -25.01
CA LYS A 659 -17.40 4.61 -25.16
C LYS A 659 -17.35 5.80 -26.11
N GLN A 660 -18.19 5.81 -27.14
CA GLN A 660 -18.29 6.91 -28.09
C GLN A 660 -19.73 7.42 -28.12
N PRO A 661 -19.99 8.69 -27.82
CA PRO A 661 -21.34 9.24 -27.91
C PRO A 661 -21.75 9.41 -29.38
N THR A 662 -22.98 9.03 -29.74
CA THR A 662 -23.52 9.24 -31.09
C THR A 662 -23.83 10.72 -31.35
N GLU A 663 -24.26 11.43 -30.31
CA GLU A 663 -24.38 12.89 -30.22
C GLU A 663 -23.92 13.31 -28.81
N ASN A 664 -23.50 14.56 -28.62
CA ASN A 664 -23.19 15.13 -27.30
C ASN A 664 -24.27 14.76 -26.25
N ILE A 665 -23.87 14.03 -25.20
CA ILE A 665 -24.78 13.45 -24.21
C ILE A 665 -25.60 14.53 -23.46
N PRO A 666 -25.01 15.64 -22.96
CA PRO A 666 -25.77 16.78 -22.44
C PRO A 666 -26.85 17.31 -23.40
N THR A 667 -26.55 17.36 -24.70
CA THR A 667 -27.53 17.79 -25.72
C THR A 667 -28.67 16.78 -25.85
N GLN A 668 -28.39 15.47 -25.88
CA GLN A 668 -29.44 14.43 -25.87
C GLN A 668 -30.35 14.56 -24.64
N ILE A 669 -29.77 14.73 -23.44
CA ILE A 669 -30.52 14.90 -22.19
C ILE A 669 -31.44 16.14 -22.27
N SER A 670 -30.98 17.25 -22.86
CA SER A 670 -31.78 18.48 -22.96
C SER A 670 -32.98 18.39 -23.92
N LYS A 671 -32.93 17.47 -24.89
CA LYS A 671 -34.00 17.27 -25.90
C LYS A 671 -35.13 16.38 -25.38
N LEU A 672 -34.84 15.50 -24.42
CA LEU A 672 -35.84 14.60 -23.84
C LEU A 672 -36.80 15.35 -22.90
N ARG A 673 -38.10 15.04 -23.01
CA ARG A 673 -39.18 15.66 -22.23
C ARG A 673 -39.86 14.63 -21.34
N LEU A 674 -40.14 15.01 -20.10
CA LEU A 674 -40.95 14.22 -19.17
C LEU A 674 -42.41 14.20 -19.64
N LYS A 675 -43.22 13.24 -19.18
CA LYS A 675 -44.64 13.14 -19.56
C LYS A 675 -45.42 14.37 -19.11
N ALA A 676 -45.11 14.90 -17.92
CA ALA A 676 -45.70 16.14 -17.40
C ALA A 676 -45.39 17.37 -18.28
N GLU A 677 -44.35 17.30 -19.12
CA GLU A 677 -43.93 18.35 -20.06
C GLU A 677 -44.43 18.08 -21.50
N GLY A 678 -45.32 17.10 -21.70
CA GLY A 678 -45.83 16.70 -23.01
C GLY A 678 -44.94 15.71 -23.77
N GLY A 679 -43.98 15.06 -23.09
CA GLY A 679 -43.11 14.05 -23.66
C GLY A 679 -43.78 12.69 -23.89
N THR A 680 -43.20 11.87 -24.77
CA THR A 680 -43.71 10.55 -25.17
C THR A 680 -43.43 9.43 -24.15
N GLY A 681 -42.72 9.74 -23.05
CA GLY A 681 -42.33 8.76 -22.02
C GLY A 681 -41.12 7.89 -22.37
N ASN A 682 -40.59 8.00 -23.60
CA ASN A 682 -39.38 7.28 -24.03
C ASN A 682 -38.13 8.10 -23.72
N LEU A 683 -37.53 7.88 -22.55
CA LEU A 683 -36.33 8.57 -22.08
C LEU A 683 -35.10 7.71 -22.36
N ILE A 684 -34.56 7.82 -23.58
CA ILE A 684 -33.48 6.96 -24.09
C ILE A 684 -32.26 7.81 -24.48
N ILE A 685 -31.08 7.40 -24.01
CA ILE A 685 -29.79 7.99 -24.43
C ILE A 685 -29.06 7.01 -25.35
N HIS A 686 -28.57 7.50 -26.49
CA HIS A 686 -27.88 6.72 -27.51
C HIS A 686 -26.36 6.93 -27.46
N PHE A 687 -25.61 5.83 -27.53
CA PHE A 687 -24.15 5.82 -27.52
C PHE A 687 -23.60 4.51 -28.11
N LYS A 688 -22.29 4.42 -28.30
CA LYS A 688 -21.60 3.22 -28.76
C LYS A 688 -20.64 2.68 -27.71
N ILE A 689 -20.66 1.37 -27.50
CA ILE A 689 -19.65 0.60 -26.76
C ILE A 689 -18.99 -0.36 -27.75
N LEU A 690 -17.66 -0.38 -27.85
CA LEU A 690 -16.93 -1.27 -28.76
C LEU A 690 -17.45 -1.20 -30.22
N ASN A 691 -17.81 0.01 -30.68
CA ASN A 691 -18.45 0.28 -31.98
C ASN A 691 -19.84 -0.36 -32.20
N VAL A 692 -20.45 -0.95 -31.18
CA VAL A 692 -21.83 -1.45 -31.19
C VAL A 692 -22.77 -0.37 -30.67
N ASP A 693 -23.85 -0.10 -31.39
CA ASP A 693 -24.89 0.85 -30.96
C ASP A 693 -25.63 0.32 -29.72
N CYS A 694 -25.69 1.14 -28.68
CA CYS A 694 -26.28 0.84 -27.39
C CYS A 694 -27.21 1.98 -26.94
N THR A 695 -28.20 1.63 -26.12
CA THR A 695 -29.17 2.56 -25.56
C THR A 695 -29.23 2.44 -24.05
N ILE A 696 -29.39 3.55 -23.34
CA ILE A 696 -29.69 3.57 -21.90
C ILE A 696 -31.14 4.00 -21.72
N HIS A 697 -31.93 3.14 -21.09
CA HIS A 697 -33.33 3.40 -20.78
C HIS A 697 -33.46 4.00 -19.37
N TYR A 698 -34.11 5.16 -19.27
CA TYR A 698 -34.35 5.83 -18.01
C TYR A 698 -35.81 5.69 -17.55
N ASP A 699 -36.00 5.45 -16.25
CA ASP A 699 -37.26 5.71 -15.57
C ASP A 699 -37.45 7.23 -15.45
N GLU A 700 -38.69 7.68 -15.41
CA GLU A 700 -39.04 9.09 -15.39
C GLU A 700 -38.51 9.81 -14.14
N ARG A 701 -38.53 9.15 -12.98
CA ARG A 701 -38.00 9.69 -11.73
C ARG A 701 -36.48 9.76 -11.77
N HIS A 702 -35.84 8.69 -12.26
CA HIS A 702 -34.39 8.65 -12.42
C HIS A 702 -33.89 9.73 -13.40
N PHE A 703 -34.57 9.92 -14.52
CA PHE A 703 -34.20 10.92 -15.51
C PHE A 703 -34.32 12.35 -14.96
N LEU A 704 -35.35 12.63 -14.15
CA LEU A 704 -35.52 13.93 -13.50
C LEU A 704 -34.33 14.23 -12.56
N GLU A 705 -33.83 13.25 -11.81
CA GLU A 705 -32.65 13.41 -10.97
C GLU A 705 -31.39 13.71 -11.80
N LEU A 706 -31.12 12.93 -12.85
CA LEU A 706 -30.01 13.18 -13.77
C LEU A 706 -30.06 14.59 -14.37
N ARG A 707 -31.24 15.03 -14.82
CA ARG A 707 -31.44 16.34 -15.42
C ARG A 707 -31.22 17.48 -14.41
N THR A 708 -31.73 17.31 -13.19
CA THR A 708 -31.57 18.28 -12.11
C THR A 708 -30.09 18.43 -11.73
N LEU A 709 -29.37 17.32 -11.60
CA LEU A 709 -27.94 17.29 -11.33
C LEU A 709 -27.14 18.00 -12.43
N LEU A 710 -27.48 17.76 -13.70
CA LEU A 710 -26.84 18.42 -14.83
C LEU A 710 -27.10 19.93 -14.84
N SER A 711 -28.32 20.39 -14.56
CA SER A 711 -28.66 21.82 -14.49
C SER A 711 -27.92 22.55 -13.37
N LEU A 712 -27.91 21.98 -12.15
CA LEU A 712 -27.19 22.54 -11.00
C LEU A 712 -25.69 22.67 -11.29
N SER A 713 -25.09 21.65 -11.91
CA SER A 713 -23.66 21.69 -12.28
C SER A 713 -23.33 22.84 -13.26
N LYS A 714 -24.23 23.15 -14.20
CA LYS A 714 -24.08 24.27 -15.15
C LYS A 714 -24.19 25.61 -14.45
N GLU A 715 -25.16 25.77 -13.55
CA GLU A 715 -25.33 26.99 -12.75
C GLU A 715 -24.12 27.30 -11.86
N MET A 716 -23.56 26.27 -11.20
CA MET A 716 -22.37 26.43 -10.37
C MET A 716 -21.11 26.78 -11.16
N ASN A 717 -20.94 26.23 -12.36
CA ASN A 717 -19.83 26.59 -13.24
C ASN A 717 -19.93 28.03 -13.75
N ASN A 718 -21.14 28.51 -14.06
CA ASN A 718 -21.37 29.90 -14.46
C ASN A 718 -21.13 30.91 -13.32
N LYS A 719 -21.35 30.51 -12.06
CA LYS A 719 -21.04 31.37 -10.88
C LYS A 719 -19.55 31.44 -10.54
N LYS A 720 -18.76 30.41 -10.88
CA LYS A 720 -17.30 30.37 -10.65
C LYS A 720 -16.49 31.11 -11.73
N ASN A 721 -17.06 31.28 -12.92
CA ASN A 721 -16.54 32.15 -13.98
C ASN A 721 -17.61 33.20 -14.36
N PRO A 722 -17.84 34.23 -13.51
CA PRO A 722 -18.62 35.38 -13.95
C PRO A 722 -17.80 36.10 -15.02
N LEU A 723 -18.40 36.29 -16.21
CA LEU A 723 -17.85 37.16 -17.25
C LEU A 723 -17.57 38.56 -16.74
#